data_AF-A0A851N6H4-F1
#
_entry.id   AF-A0A851N6H4-F1
#
_cell.length_a   1.000
_cell.length_b   1.000
_cell.length_c   1.000
_cell.angle_alpha   90.00
_cell.angle_beta   90.00
_cell.angle_gamma   90.00
#
_symmetry.space_group_name_H-M   'P 1'
#
loop_
_entity.id
_entity.type
_entity.pdbx_description
1 polymer ?
#
loop_
_entity_poly.entity_id
_entity_poly.type
_entity_poly.pdbx_seq_one_letter_code
_entity_poly.pdbx_strand_id
1 'polypeptide(L)'
;MVALPSSYFGATCGLCGNFNEDEEDEMKLPDGTTAAGVEEWAESWRDPSCQDGCGEQGTLQDAAGCAGGEVVCKKSGCKSHEKCTVVDGVPGCRAGKHLTCIGTGDPHYTTFDGLKYDFQGTCVYQFAALCFQDPALVPFVVTVENNNRGSKAVSFTKTLTLEVYGNVISMSQEHPRKVKLNGAFVELPFTQKGQFDLYHSGVHGFIRTSFGLRVSFDWYSYARAIIPESYAGAVCGLCGNANGDPNDDLTTRDGRPTKDEIQFADSWKVGDVPGCSAGCVGDCPTCTEEEKRPYRGEGYCGVMARSGGPFRDCHRVLDPGPFLEDCAFDACQYKGRRDIVCKAIAAYMTQCQSSGAGVERWRTASFCAPVCPPHSHYELCGSSCPSTCLGPTGCDSSPCTEGCFCDPGFLLSGSDCVPASECGCQHRGRYYKKGQEFHASCQERCLCKANGVIECQPASCSPHEECRLQDGVLGCHPAGYGRLVVSGDPHYTTFDGRAFDLQGSCSYVLAKVCKGQRSLANFSVILEHDGGRRGDVALMRKVTVSSQGYTVSMERGRRWEVTVDGERLTLPLVTEDRKLRVGQEGANLVLQTSSGLRLLYNAAAFLLVTIPDAYRGRVCGLGGNFNGDPGDDFQLPDGSAAKSTEEFVTSWMVPLEDAVCTQGCDGCPTCDADAAAPYGTGDQCGIIQDPTGPFGACHQRVSPGQYFQQCLHDVCAADGARDALCHSLQAYAAACQAAGAGITAWRTADFCPLSCPPHSHYELCTRTCDFTCASLSVPAPCAWPCFEGCQCDDGHLFDGDACVSLERCGCVHQGRYLKAGETVTSNNCTTKCHCHPSHGLTCEATRCPPGEVCATQEGTQRCLRQEGRCQVSPGASVTTFDGAGGRLPFSGTYKMAALCDERSPRWFKVVVEVSECRDGGVPAAVTVFVFFRDAFITVNNNMEVWVNGLFTRPPATVSDSVSLDVAEGNVTISHVSGLEVLFGPSGEVTLTAGTTLANRLCAPCGNFNGDAGDDLRLPNGRAADNMAEVVDAWKAKDFAG
;
A
#
# COMPACT_ATOMS: atom_id res chain seq x y z
N MET A 1 11.16 -51.90 -8.08
CA MET A 1 9.93 -51.09 -8.20
C MET A 1 10.32 -49.64 -8.02
N VAL A 2 10.39 -48.88 -9.11
CA VAL A 2 10.56 -47.43 -9.09
C VAL A 2 9.20 -46.85 -9.46
N ALA A 3 8.62 -46.01 -8.59
CA ALA A 3 7.38 -45.30 -8.90
C ALA A 3 7.73 -43.96 -9.56
N LEU A 4 7.22 -43.72 -10.77
CA LEU A 4 7.39 -42.46 -11.50
C LEU A 4 6.05 -41.70 -11.60
N PRO A 5 6.05 -40.36 -11.48
CA PRO A 5 4.84 -39.55 -11.62
C PRO A 5 4.33 -39.51 -13.07
N SER A 6 3.02 -39.32 -13.26
CA SER A 6 2.34 -39.21 -14.56
C SER A 6 2.75 -38.00 -15.41
N SER A 7 3.65 -37.15 -14.93
CA SER A 7 4.17 -35.98 -15.64
C SER A 7 5.37 -36.29 -16.56
N TYR A 8 5.90 -37.51 -16.53
CA TYR A 8 7.02 -37.95 -17.38
C TYR A 8 6.60 -38.59 -18.72
N PHE A 9 5.31 -38.59 -19.06
CA PHE A 9 4.85 -39.05 -20.37
C PHE A 9 5.28 -38.07 -21.46
N GLY A 10 6.35 -38.40 -22.18
CA GLY A 10 6.73 -37.77 -23.45
C GLY A 10 8.17 -37.27 -23.59
N ALA A 11 9.04 -37.41 -22.59
CA ALA A 11 10.39 -36.86 -22.67
C ALA A 11 11.47 -37.70 -21.95
N THR A 12 11.68 -38.95 -22.38
CA THR A 12 12.94 -39.67 -22.12
C THR A 12 13.27 -40.63 -23.26
N CYS A 13 14.51 -40.57 -23.76
CA CYS A 13 15.11 -41.66 -24.52
C CYS A 13 15.55 -42.74 -23.51
N GLY A 14 14.83 -43.86 -23.44
CA GLY A 14 15.20 -44.99 -22.59
C GLY A 14 14.14 -46.08 -22.57
N LEU A 15 14.59 -47.34 -22.72
CA LEU A 15 13.80 -48.57 -22.77
C LEU A 15 13.04 -48.82 -21.46
N CYS A 16 11.73 -48.65 -21.49
CA CYS A 16 10.78 -49.23 -20.54
C CYS A 16 9.51 -49.56 -21.32
N GLY A 17 9.06 -50.82 -21.24
CA GLY A 17 7.92 -51.34 -21.97
C GLY A 17 6.60 -50.65 -21.63
N ASN A 18 5.58 -51.01 -22.38
CA ASN A 18 4.20 -50.60 -22.19
C ASN A 18 3.74 -51.06 -20.78
N PHE A 19 3.34 -50.11 -19.93
CA PHE A 19 2.79 -50.42 -18.60
C PHE A 19 1.26 -50.42 -18.66
N ASN A 20 0.69 -51.57 -19.03
CA ASN A 20 -0.66 -51.96 -18.66
C ASN A 20 -0.60 -53.32 -17.93
N GLU A 21 -1.68 -53.76 -17.28
CA GLU A 21 -1.70 -55.04 -16.52
C GLU A 21 -1.84 -56.28 -17.42
N ASP A 22 -1.56 -56.18 -18.72
CA ASP A 22 -1.79 -57.23 -19.71
C ASP A 22 -0.45 -57.86 -20.16
N GLU A 23 -0.02 -58.94 -19.52
CA GLU A 23 1.30 -59.58 -19.77
C GLU A 23 1.51 -60.04 -21.25
N GLU A 24 0.46 -60.09 -22.07
CA GLU A 24 0.53 -60.52 -23.47
C GLU A 24 1.10 -59.47 -24.45
N ASP A 25 1.30 -58.21 -24.02
CA ASP A 25 1.67 -57.12 -24.92
C ASP A 25 3.06 -56.48 -24.67
N GLU A 26 3.81 -56.98 -23.68
CA GLU A 26 5.15 -56.49 -23.32
C GLU A 26 6.19 -56.65 -24.46
N MET A 27 5.94 -57.55 -25.41
CA MET A 27 6.83 -57.87 -26.53
C MET A 27 6.33 -57.41 -27.90
N LYS A 28 5.37 -56.48 -27.96
CA LYS A 28 4.87 -55.95 -29.24
C LYS A 28 5.79 -54.90 -29.86
N LEU A 29 5.97 -55.02 -31.18
CA LEU A 29 6.68 -54.07 -32.04
C LEU A 29 5.74 -52.90 -32.43
N PRO A 30 6.26 -51.76 -32.90
CA PRO A 30 5.44 -50.59 -33.28
C PRO A 30 4.37 -50.84 -34.36
N ASP A 31 4.51 -51.92 -35.14
CA ASP A 31 3.56 -52.33 -36.19
C ASP A 31 2.46 -53.28 -35.69
N GLY A 32 2.45 -53.61 -34.39
CA GLY A 32 1.45 -54.45 -33.74
C GLY A 32 1.75 -55.96 -33.76
N THR A 33 2.87 -56.38 -34.36
CA THR A 33 3.35 -57.78 -34.33
C THR A 33 4.17 -58.07 -33.07
N THR A 34 4.35 -59.36 -32.73
CA THR A 34 5.08 -59.77 -31.52
C THR A 34 6.54 -60.10 -31.87
N ALA A 35 7.49 -59.52 -31.15
CA ALA A 35 8.92 -59.75 -31.35
C ALA A 35 9.31 -61.20 -31.00
N ALA A 36 10.23 -61.79 -31.77
CA ALA A 36 10.73 -63.15 -31.52
C ALA A 36 11.72 -63.21 -30.34
N GLY A 37 12.23 -62.06 -29.87
CA GLY A 37 13.13 -61.95 -28.73
C GLY A 37 13.39 -60.50 -28.31
N VAL A 38 13.96 -60.32 -27.11
CA VAL A 38 14.13 -58.99 -26.47
C VAL A 38 15.05 -58.07 -27.26
N GLU A 39 16.01 -58.62 -28.01
CA GLU A 39 16.93 -57.87 -28.85
C GLU A 39 16.22 -57.25 -30.08
N GLU A 40 15.37 -58.02 -30.76
CA GLU A 40 14.54 -57.52 -31.88
C GLU A 40 13.54 -56.46 -31.41
N TRP A 41 12.93 -56.70 -30.26
CA TRP A 41 12.05 -55.73 -29.62
C TRP A 41 12.78 -54.41 -29.35
N ALA A 42 13.95 -54.44 -28.71
CA ALA A 42 14.71 -53.24 -28.36
C ALA A 42 15.25 -52.46 -29.58
N GLU A 43 15.58 -53.13 -30.68
CA GLU A 43 16.02 -52.45 -31.91
C GLU A 43 14.88 -51.77 -32.68
N SER A 44 13.67 -52.33 -32.65
CA SER A 44 12.52 -51.77 -33.38
C SER A 44 12.04 -50.40 -32.89
N TRP A 45 12.33 -50.07 -31.63
CA TRP A 45 11.98 -48.80 -30.99
C TRP A 45 13.11 -47.75 -31.06
N ARG A 46 14.19 -48.04 -31.81
CA ARG A 46 15.35 -47.17 -31.95
C ARG A 46 15.07 -46.09 -33.03
N ASP A 47 15.17 -44.81 -32.64
CA ASP A 47 14.96 -43.66 -33.53
C ASP A 47 16.13 -43.49 -34.54
N PRO A 48 15.86 -43.34 -35.86
CA PRO A 48 16.89 -43.14 -36.89
C PRO A 48 17.70 -41.83 -36.76
N SER A 49 17.20 -40.83 -36.01
CA SER A 49 17.86 -39.53 -35.81
C SER A 49 19.05 -39.58 -34.84
N CYS A 50 19.32 -40.72 -34.21
CA CYS A 50 20.52 -40.96 -33.40
C CYS A 50 21.77 -41.33 -34.20
N GLN A 51 21.79 -41.13 -35.53
CA GLN A 51 22.97 -41.25 -36.39
C GLN A 51 23.29 -39.92 -37.07
N ASP A 52 23.88 -38.97 -36.36
CA ASP A 52 24.69 -37.91 -37.00
C ASP A 52 25.66 -37.32 -35.98
N GLY A 53 26.94 -37.67 -36.10
CA GLY A 53 27.98 -37.18 -35.19
C GLY A 53 29.35 -37.86 -35.26
N CYS A 54 29.55 -38.85 -36.14
CA CYS A 54 30.88 -39.39 -36.44
C CYS A 54 30.99 -39.69 -37.93
N GLY A 55 31.25 -38.65 -38.72
CA GLY A 55 31.64 -38.80 -40.13
C GLY A 55 33.14 -38.98 -40.27
N GLU A 56 33.55 -40.11 -40.85
CA GLU A 56 34.90 -40.33 -41.36
C GLU A 56 35.12 -39.54 -42.67
N GLN A 57 36.26 -38.84 -42.75
CA GLN A 57 37.23 -38.75 -43.87
C GLN A 57 37.78 -37.33 -44.11
N GLY A 58 39.10 -37.15 -43.96
CA GLY A 58 39.82 -36.06 -44.62
C GLY A 58 40.99 -35.40 -43.88
N THR A 59 42.14 -36.09 -43.82
CA THR A 59 43.53 -35.57 -43.73
C THR A 59 43.95 -34.65 -42.57
N LEU A 60 44.75 -35.22 -41.66
CA LEU A 60 45.69 -34.50 -40.78
C LEU A 60 47.12 -34.94 -41.13
N GLN A 61 47.85 -34.08 -41.84
CA GLN A 61 49.30 -33.96 -41.71
C GLN A 61 49.57 -32.78 -40.78
N ASP A 62 50.43 -33.02 -39.79
CA ASP A 62 51.07 -32.09 -38.85
C ASP A 62 50.20 -31.37 -37.80
N ALA A 63 50.05 -32.02 -36.64
CA ALA A 63 50.47 -31.45 -35.36
C ALA A 63 50.56 -32.54 -34.28
N ALA A 64 51.79 -32.81 -33.84
CA ALA A 64 52.12 -33.75 -32.79
C ALA A 64 51.66 -33.28 -31.40
N GLY A 65 51.35 -34.25 -30.52
CA GLY A 65 51.55 -34.11 -29.07
C GLY A 65 50.32 -34.22 -28.19
N CYS A 66 49.99 -35.45 -27.75
CA CYS A 66 49.96 -35.87 -26.34
C CYS A 66 49.19 -37.19 -26.18
N ALA A 67 49.88 -38.30 -26.45
CA ALA A 67 49.59 -39.57 -25.80
C ALA A 67 50.40 -39.63 -24.50
N GLY A 68 49.75 -39.95 -23.38
CA GLY A 68 50.40 -40.14 -22.08
C GLY A 68 49.97 -39.15 -20.99
N GLY A 69 48.68 -39.18 -20.60
CA GLY A 69 48.22 -38.55 -19.37
C GLY A 69 48.21 -39.57 -18.23
N GLU A 70 49.29 -39.63 -17.46
CA GLU A 70 49.29 -40.32 -16.17
C GLU A 70 48.31 -39.59 -15.23
N VAL A 71 47.30 -40.29 -14.69
CA VAL A 71 46.44 -39.73 -13.63
C VAL A 71 47.30 -39.62 -12.38
N VAL A 72 47.90 -38.45 -12.17
CA VAL A 72 48.63 -38.15 -10.94
C VAL A 72 47.61 -37.86 -9.85
N CYS A 73 47.21 -38.90 -9.12
CA CYS A 73 46.48 -38.74 -7.86
C CYS A 73 47.38 -38.03 -6.85
N LYS A 74 47.22 -36.71 -6.70
CA LYS A 74 47.81 -35.99 -5.57
C LYS A 74 47.05 -36.40 -4.31
N LYS A 75 47.79 -36.79 -3.27
CA LYS A 75 47.23 -37.03 -1.95
C LYS A 75 46.70 -35.69 -1.41
N SER A 76 45.40 -35.44 -1.52
CA SER A 76 44.71 -34.32 -0.88
C SER A 76 43.91 -34.84 0.29
N GLY A 77 44.21 -34.35 1.49
CA GLY A 77 43.37 -34.54 2.67
C GLY A 77 42.41 -33.36 2.81
N CYS A 78 41.27 -33.60 3.43
CA CYS A 78 40.46 -32.50 3.96
C CYS A 78 41.23 -31.76 5.06
N LYS A 79 40.94 -30.47 5.25
CA LYS A 79 41.53 -29.71 6.35
C LYS A 79 41.18 -30.38 7.69
N SER A 80 41.91 -30.08 8.76
CA SER A 80 41.73 -30.71 10.08
C SER A 80 40.30 -30.61 10.66
N HIS A 81 39.51 -29.64 10.20
CA HIS A 81 38.13 -29.35 10.59
C HIS A 81 37.09 -29.75 9.51
N GLU A 82 37.52 -30.42 8.44
CA GLU A 82 36.68 -30.93 7.36
C GLU A 82 36.67 -32.45 7.37
N LYS A 83 35.51 -33.05 7.09
CA LYS A 83 35.35 -34.47 6.82
C LYS A 83 35.15 -34.68 5.32
N CYS A 84 35.81 -35.70 4.78
CA CYS A 84 35.53 -36.15 3.42
C CYS A 84 34.15 -36.83 3.43
N THR A 85 33.20 -36.29 2.68
CA THR A 85 31.83 -36.78 2.57
C THR A 85 31.47 -36.93 1.10
N VAL A 86 30.68 -37.95 0.75
CA VAL A 86 30.25 -38.21 -0.62
C VAL A 86 28.82 -37.68 -0.78
N VAL A 87 28.61 -36.79 -1.74
CA VAL A 87 27.30 -36.27 -2.13
C VAL A 87 27.17 -36.41 -3.64
N ASP A 88 26.06 -36.97 -4.11
CA ASP A 88 25.81 -37.25 -5.54
C ASP A 88 26.94 -38.01 -6.25
N GLY A 89 27.59 -38.93 -5.52
CA GLY A 89 28.68 -39.75 -6.04
C GLY A 89 30.06 -39.09 -6.09
N VAL A 90 30.19 -37.82 -5.67
CA VAL A 90 31.46 -37.07 -5.66
C VAL A 90 31.98 -36.88 -4.23
N PRO A 91 33.21 -37.35 -3.89
CA PRO A 91 33.83 -37.08 -2.60
C PRO A 91 34.30 -35.62 -2.49
N GLY A 92 33.88 -34.92 -1.44
CA GLY A 92 34.28 -33.54 -1.15
C GLY A 92 34.54 -33.30 0.33
N CYS A 93 35.39 -32.32 0.63
CA CYS A 93 35.69 -31.91 2.01
C CYS A 93 34.63 -30.94 2.51
N ARG A 94 33.98 -31.27 3.62
CA ARG A 94 32.91 -30.45 4.23
C ARG A 94 33.19 -30.25 5.71
N ALA A 95 32.90 -29.06 6.23
CA ALA A 95 33.00 -28.79 7.66
C ALA A 95 32.17 -29.80 8.47
N GLY A 96 32.78 -30.40 9.49
CA GLY A 96 32.12 -31.42 10.32
C GLY A 96 31.07 -30.85 11.29
N LYS A 97 31.12 -29.53 11.55
CA LYS A 97 30.29 -28.80 12.51
C LYS A 97 30.14 -27.33 12.05
N HIS A 98 29.02 -26.70 12.40
CA HIS A 98 28.77 -25.28 12.18
C HIS A 98 28.47 -24.60 13.52
N LEU A 99 28.83 -23.33 13.64
CA LEU A 99 28.59 -22.49 14.81
C LEU A 99 27.53 -21.44 14.44
N THR A 100 26.58 -21.18 15.32
CA THR A 100 25.42 -20.31 15.03
C THR A 100 25.36 -19.15 16.00
N CYS A 101 25.25 -17.94 15.47
CA CYS A 101 24.95 -16.72 16.21
C CYS A 101 23.58 -16.20 15.77
N ILE A 102 22.80 -15.67 16.71
CA ILE A 102 21.46 -15.11 16.46
C ILE A 102 21.29 -13.75 17.12
N GLY A 103 20.57 -12.86 16.46
CA GLY A 103 19.96 -11.67 17.04
C GLY A 103 18.44 -11.78 16.88
N THR A 104 17.67 -11.62 17.95
CA THR A 104 16.22 -11.85 17.96
C THR A 104 15.49 -10.82 18.78
N GLY A 105 14.23 -10.53 18.48
CA GLY A 105 13.42 -9.67 19.35
C GLY A 105 14.02 -8.27 19.46
N ASP A 106 14.18 -7.79 20.69
CA ASP A 106 14.24 -6.37 21.03
C ASP A 106 15.57 -5.71 21.47
N PRO A 107 16.78 -6.00 20.94
CA PRO A 107 17.32 -7.20 20.34
C PRO A 107 18.19 -7.95 21.34
N HIS A 108 17.86 -9.21 21.56
CA HIS A 108 18.62 -10.19 22.32
C HIS A 108 19.64 -10.87 21.38
N TYR A 109 20.90 -10.92 21.81
CA TYR A 109 21.96 -11.57 21.05
C TYR A 109 22.35 -12.89 21.73
N THR A 110 22.69 -13.89 20.92
CA THR A 110 23.41 -15.09 21.36
C THR A 110 24.59 -15.31 20.44
N THR A 111 25.79 -15.28 21.03
CA THR A 111 27.07 -15.42 20.31
C THR A 111 27.28 -16.83 19.79
N PHE A 112 28.34 -17.04 19.00
CA PHE A 112 28.69 -18.36 18.50
C PHE A 112 28.98 -19.39 19.61
N ASP A 113 29.47 -18.93 20.77
CA ASP A 113 29.80 -19.77 21.92
C ASP A 113 28.69 -19.83 22.97
N GLY A 114 27.53 -19.23 22.66
CA GLY A 114 26.31 -19.32 23.45
C GLY A 114 26.17 -18.27 24.55
N LEU A 115 27.05 -17.26 24.60
CA LEU A 115 26.87 -16.12 25.50
C LEU A 115 25.65 -15.32 25.05
N LYS A 116 24.76 -15.02 26.00
CA LYS A 116 23.60 -14.16 25.79
C LYS A 116 23.81 -12.78 26.42
N TYR A 117 23.40 -11.74 25.71
CA TYR A 117 23.43 -10.36 26.17
C TYR A 117 22.41 -9.50 25.39
N ASP A 118 22.07 -8.33 25.93
CA ASP A 118 21.05 -7.45 25.35
C ASP A 118 21.68 -6.11 24.93
N PHE A 119 21.33 -5.59 23.75
CA PHE A 119 21.90 -4.34 23.29
C PHE A 119 20.96 -3.49 22.44
N GLN A 120 20.66 -2.29 22.94
CA GLN A 120 19.60 -1.42 22.44
C GLN A 120 20.04 -0.35 21.44
N GLY A 121 21.23 -0.51 20.84
CA GLY A 121 21.74 0.42 19.85
C GLY A 121 20.90 0.45 18.57
N THR A 122 20.78 1.62 17.93
CA THR A 122 19.93 1.88 16.74
C THR A 122 20.74 2.29 15.51
N CYS A 123 22.03 1.98 15.52
CA CYS A 123 22.97 2.29 14.46
C CYS A 123 23.21 1.06 13.55
N VAL A 124 24.22 1.17 12.67
CA VAL A 124 24.73 0.02 11.92
C VAL A 124 25.89 -0.60 12.69
N TYR A 125 25.81 -1.89 12.98
CA TYR A 125 26.80 -2.64 13.76
C TYR A 125 27.37 -3.81 12.97
N GLN A 126 28.64 -4.14 13.22
CA GLN A 126 29.27 -5.36 12.72
C GLN A 126 28.76 -6.57 13.50
N PHE A 127 27.94 -7.40 12.86
CA PHE A 127 27.39 -8.61 13.46
C PHE A 127 28.45 -9.71 13.55
N ALA A 128 29.07 -10.06 12.42
CA ALA A 128 30.18 -11.00 12.36
C ALA A 128 31.05 -10.71 11.12
N ALA A 129 32.36 -10.73 11.26
CA ALA A 129 33.28 -10.61 10.14
C ALA A 129 34.51 -11.50 10.32
N LEU A 130 35.22 -11.80 9.23
CA LEU A 130 36.58 -12.34 9.33
C LEU A 130 37.54 -11.20 9.72
N CYS A 131 38.18 -11.32 10.89
CA CYS A 131 38.99 -10.22 11.45
C CYS A 131 40.48 -10.53 11.51
N PHE A 132 40.83 -11.82 11.50
CA PHE A 132 42.21 -12.27 11.39
C PHE A 132 42.48 -12.74 9.96
N GLN A 133 43.52 -12.19 9.33
CA GLN A 133 43.89 -12.56 7.97
C GLN A 133 44.48 -13.98 7.95
N ASP A 134 43.66 -14.95 7.56
CA ASP A 134 44.09 -16.28 7.18
C ASP A 134 43.88 -16.45 5.67
N PRO A 135 44.95 -16.62 4.86
CA PRO A 135 44.84 -16.87 3.42
C PRO A 135 44.00 -18.10 3.05
N ALA A 136 43.77 -19.02 3.99
CA ALA A 136 42.95 -20.21 3.79
C ALA A 136 41.44 -19.97 3.98
N LEU A 137 41.05 -18.78 4.46
CA LEU A 137 39.67 -18.38 4.72
C LEU A 137 39.23 -17.27 3.75
N VAL A 138 37.96 -17.31 3.35
CA VAL A 138 37.34 -16.25 2.53
C VAL A 138 36.88 -15.11 3.44
N PRO A 139 37.31 -13.86 3.20
CA PRO A 139 36.83 -12.69 3.94
C PRO A 139 35.34 -12.42 3.70
N PHE A 140 34.63 -12.05 4.76
CA PHE A 140 33.25 -11.61 4.73
C PHE A 140 32.99 -10.60 5.85
N VAL A 141 31.97 -9.76 5.67
CA VAL A 141 31.46 -8.86 6.70
C VAL A 141 29.93 -8.96 6.71
N VAL A 142 29.35 -9.29 7.86
CA VAL A 142 27.91 -9.21 8.11
C VAL A 142 27.65 -8.02 9.01
N THR A 143 26.77 -7.12 8.58
CA THR A 143 26.28 -6.00 9.38
C THR A 143 24.78 -6.09 9.61
N VAL A 144 24.34 -5.54 10.74
CA VAL A 144 22.93 -5.37 11.09
C VAL A 144 22.66 -3.89 11.34
N GLU A 145 21.53 -3.42 10.84
CA GLU A 145 21.00 -2.08 11.14
C GLU A 145 19.77 -2.25 12.03
N ASN A 146 19.79 -1.59 13.18
CA ASN A 146 18.72 -1.67 14.16
C ASN A 146 17.88 -0.38 14.18
N ASN A 147 16.60 -0.47 14.54
CA ASN A 147 15.74 0.70 14.75
C ASN A 147 14.80 0.52 15.92
N ASN A 148 14.30 1.63 16.47
CA ASN A 148 13.19 1.60 17.40
C ASN A 148 11.87 1.39 16.64
N ARG A 149 10.93 0.64 17.25
CA ARG A 149 9.57 0.44 16.72
C ARG A 149 8.55 0.96 17.71
N GLY A 150 8.37 2.27 17.68
CA GLY A 150 7.43 3.00 18.54
C GLY A 150 7.85 3.19 20.00
N SER A 151 8.64 2.27 20.56
CA SER A 151 9.34 2.48 21.82
C SER A 151 10.81 2.79 21.57
N LYS A 152 11.33 3.90 22.11
CA LYS A 152 12.77 4.19 22.13
C LYS A 152 13.56 3.37 23.17
N ALA A 153 12.85 2.62 24.01
CA ALA A 153 13.47 1.75 25.02
C ALA A 153 14.19 0.56 24.39
N VAL A 154 13.69 0.11 23.24
CA VAL A 154 14.07 -1.17 22.65
C VAL A 154 14.30 -1.06 21.15
N SER A 155 15.24 -1.80 20.60
CA SER A 155 15.59 -1.75 19.17
C SER A 155 15.43 -3.12 18.49
N PHE A 156 15.27 -3.13 17.17
CA PHE A 156 15.05 -4.37 16.41
C PHE A 156 15.90 -4.31 15.15
N THR A 157 16.49 -5.44 14.76
CA THR A 157 17.16 -5.52 13.46
C THR A 157 16.14 -5.32 12.33
N LYS A 158 16.35 -4.32 11.49
CA LYS A 158 15.53 -4.05 10.30
C LYS A 158 16.24 -4.35 8.99
N THR A 159 17.58 -4.36 8.97
CA THR A 159 18.37 -4.67 7.77
C THR A 159 19.50 -5.61 8.15
N LEU A 160 19.71 -6.64 7.35
CA LEU A 160 20.89 -7.49 7.37
C LEU A 160 21.64 -7.33 6.04
N THR A 161 22.95 -7.09 6.11
CA THR A 161 23.80 -6.95 4.92
C THR A 161 25.02 -7.87 5.01
N LEU A 162 25.32 -8.57 3.92
CA LEU A 162 26.53 -9.38 3.75
C LEU A 162 27.39 -8.79 2.64
N GLU A 163 28.63 -8.47 2.97
CA GLU A 163 29.68 -8.14 2.01
C GLU A 163 30.59 -9.36 1.83
N VAL A 164 30.63 -9.90 0.61
CA VAL A 164 31.43 -11.09 0.28
C VAL A 164 31.73 -11.14 -1.22
N TYR A 165 32.93 -11.58 -1.60
CA TYR A 165 33.37 -11.65 -3.01
C TYR A 165 33.25 -10.33 -3.79
N GLY A 166 33.36 -9.18 -3.10
CA GLY A 166 33.15 -7.86 -3.70
C GLY A 166 31.68 -7.53 -4.03
N ASN A 167 30.73 -8.33 -3.55
CA ASN A 167 29.30 -8.07 -3.66
C ASN A 167 28.73 -7.61 -2.31
N VAL A 168 27.70 -6.76 -2.37
CA VAL A 168 26.89 -6.33 -1.22
C VAL A 168 25.49 -6.91 -1.38
N ILE A 169 25.09 -7.77 -0.46
CA ILE A 169 23.80 -8.46 -0.49
C ILE A 169 23.00 -8.03 0.75
N SER A 170 21.80 -7.47 0.59
CA SER A 170 20.99 -7.03 1.73
C SER A 170 19.54 -7.52 1.69
N MET A 171 19.03 -7.80 2.88
CA MET A 171 17.64 -8.17 3.17
C MET A 171 17.11 -7.16 4.19
N SER A 172 15.96 -6.56 3.94
CA SER A 172 15.39 -5.53 4.81
C SER A 172 13.91 -5.71 5.09
N GLN A 173 13.47 -5.20 6.24
CA GLN A 173 12.07 -5.13 6.66
C GLN A 173 11.24 -4.24 5.73
N GLU A 174 11.86 -3.23 5.12
CA GLU A 174 11.22 -2.33 4.15
C GLU A 174 10.79 -3.05 2.86
N HIS A 175 11.53 -4.09 2.48
CA HIS A 175 11.28 -4.86 1.27
C HIS A 175 11.22 -6.36 1.59
N PRO A 176 10.21 -6.80 2.36
CA PRO A 176 10.12 -8.19 2.79
C PRO A 176 10.04 -9.11 1.58
N ARG A 177 10.72 -10.24 1.66
CA ARG A 177 10.86 -11.26 0.61
C ARG A 177 11.57 -10.81 -0.68
N LYS A 178 12.25 -9.66 -0.67
CA LYS A 178 13.10 -9.21 -1.79
C LYS A 178 14.53 -9.03 -1.31
N VAL A 179 15.49 -9.38 -2.16
CA VAL A 179 16.92 -9.25 -1.86
C VAL A 179 17.54 -8.22 -2.80
N LYS A 180 18.34 -7.30 -2.26
CA LYS A 180 19.17 -6.39 -3.06
C LYS A 180 20.56 -6.99 -3.21
N LEU A 181 21.05 -7.10 -4.44
CA LEU A 181 22.41 -7.47 -4.82
C LEU A 181 23.06 -6.28 -5.53
N ASN A 182 24.11 -5.72 -4.93
CA ASN A 182 24.81 -4.50 -5.38
C ASN A 182 23.82 -3.36 -5.64
N GLY A 183 22.90 -3.19 -4.70
CA GLY A 183 21.81 -2.21 -4.77
C GLY A 183 20.59 -2.65 -5.57
N ALA A 184 20.69 -3.61 -6.49
CA ALA A 184 19.58 -3.99 -7.39
C ALA A 184 18.78 -5.19 -6.87
N PHE A 185 17.45 -5.13 -7.00
CA PHE A 185 16.59 -6.25 -6.64
C PHE A 185 16.83 -7.46 -7.56
N VAL A 186 16.83 -8.63 -6.93
CA VAL A 186 16.81 -9.93 -7.61
C VAL A 186 15.63 -10.74 -7.10
N GLU A 187 14.96 -11.42 -8.01
CA GLU A 187 13.93 -12.41 -7.64
C GLU A 187 14.61 -13.68 -7.15
N LEU A 188 14.00 -14.33 -6.17
CA LEU A 188 14.50 -15.58 -5.61
C LEU A 188 13.84 -16.79 -6.30
N PRO A 189 14.57 -17.90 -6.52
CA PRO A 189 15.98 -18.10 -6.16
C PRO A 189 16.96 -17.42 -7.14
N PHE A 190 18.16 -17.10 -6.66
CA PHE A 190 19.24 -16.54 -7.47
C PHE A 190 20.58 -17.21 -7.13
N THR A 191 21.33 -17.63 -8.14
CA THR A 191 22.64 -18.28 -7.98
C THR A 191 23.73 -17.50 -8.70
N GLN A 192 24.72 -17.04 -7.94
CA GLN A 192 25.99 -16.56 -8.46
C GLN A 192 26.97 -17.74 -8.50
N LYS A 193 27.13 -18.35 -9.68
CA LYS A 193 27.89 -19.60 -9.87
C LYS A 193 29.25 -19.59 -9.14
N GLY A 194 29.48 -20.60 -8.31
CA GLY A 194 30.73 -20.80 -7.56
C GLY A 194 30.93 -19.86 -6.36
N GLN A 195 30.02 -18.91 -6.12
CA GLN A 195 30.13 -17.91 -5.06
C GLN A 195 29.04 -18.06 -4.02
N PHE A 196 27.77 -17.86 -4.37
CA PHE A 196 26.66 -17.91 -3.42
C PHE A 196 25.30 -18.16 -4.07
N ASP A 197 24.37 -18.64 -3.25
CA ASP A 197 22.96 -18.83 -3.56
C ASP A 197 22.09 -17.95 -2.64
N LEU A 198 21.03 -17.40 -3.21
CA LEU A 198 19.99 -16.63 -2.54
C LEU A 198 18.66 -17.37 -2.72
N TYR A 199 17.96 -17.66 -1.63
CA TYR A 199 16.70 -18.43 -1.72
C TYR A 199 15.77 -18.19 -0.52
N HIS A 200 14.51 -18.58 -0.69
CA HIS A 200 13.54 -18.66 0.39
C HIS A 200 13.54 -20.04 1.02
N SER A 201 13.49 -20.08 2.35
CA SER A 201 13.26 -21.30 3.12
C SER A 201 12.38 -20.99 4.31
N GLY A 202 11.15 -21.49 4.29
CA GLY A 202 10.13 -21.18 5.29
C GLY A 202 9.81 -19.70 5.33
N VAL A 203 9.86 -19.09 6.52
CA VAL A 203 9.64 -17.65 6.71
C VAL A 203 10.87 -16.77 6.42
N HIS A 204 12.03 -17.35 6.10
CA HIS A 204 13.30 -16.62 6.01
C HIS A 204 13.80 -16.45 4.56
N GLY A 205 14.56 -15.38 4.34
CA GLY A 205 15.51 -15.28 3.24
C GLY A 205 16.87 -15.82 3.67
N PHE A 206 17.53 -16.57 2.79
CA PHE A 206 18.84 -17.15 3.02
C PHE A 206 19.86 -16.70 1.98
N ILE A 207 21.08 -16.48 2.45
CA ILE A 207 22.30 -16.37 1.66
C ILE A 207 23.21 -17.53 2.04
N ARG A 208 23.59 -18.37 1.08
CA ARG A 208 24.53 -19.49 1.28
C ARG A 208 25.76 -19.27 0.41
N THR A 209 26.94 -19.19 1.00
CA THR A 209 28.19 -19.08 0.25
C THR A 209 28.77 -20.45 -0.09
N SER A 210 29.66 -20.50 -1.09
CA SER A 210 30.34 -21.72 -1.51
C SER A 210 31.32 -22.28 -0.46
N PHE A 211 31.85 -21.42 0.42
CA PHE A 211 32.68 -21.84 1.56
C PHE A 211 31.87 -22.25 2.80
N GLY A 212 30.55 -22.18 2.76
CA GLY A 212 29.66 -22.72 3.80
C GLY A 212 29.14 -21.72 4.84
N LEU A 213 29.43 -20.42 4.72
CA LEU A 213 28.73 -19.39 5.49
C LEU A 213 27.26 -19.35 5.07
N ARG A 214 26.35 -19.30 6.04
CA ARG A 214 24.94 -19.06 5.81
C ARG A 214 24.48 -17.87 6.63
N VAL A 215 23.72 -16.98 6.01
CA VAL A 215 23.13 -15.83 6.68
C VAL A 215 21.65 -15.79 6.37
N SER A 216 20.79 -15.55 7.37
CA SER A 216 19.34 -15.50 7.17
C SER A 216 18.67 -14.38 7.95
N PHE A 217 17.56 -13.90 7.38
CA PHE A 217 16.71 -12.87 7.98
C PHE A 217 15.23 -13.23 7.82
N ASP A 218 14.40 -13.05 8.86
CA ASP A 218 12.96 -13.35 8.83
C ASP A 218 12.09 -12.19 8.30
N TRP A 219 12.73 -11.16 7.76
CA TRP A 219 12.09 -9.93 7.28
C TRP A 219 11.45 -9.09 8.40
N TYR A 220 11.71 -9.42 9.66
CA TYR A 220 11.15 -8.73 10.82
C TYR A 220 12.21 -8.35 11.85
N SER A 221 12.88 -9.28 12.53
CA SER A 221 13.93 -8.97 13.50
C SER A 221 14.91 -10.10 13.77
N TYR A 222 14.66 -11.30 13.26
CA TYR A 222 15.53 -12.45 13.47
C TYR A 222 16.66 -12.44 12.45
N ALA A 223 17.87 -12.14 12.90
CA ALA A 223 19.11 -12.21 12.14
C ALA A 223 19.94 -13.42 12.59
N ARG A 224 20.53 -14.15 11.63
CA ARG A 224 21.32 -15.35 11.96
C ARG A 224 22.54 -15.47 11.06
N ALA A 225 23.68 -15.76 11.68
CA ALA A 225 24.91 -16.15 10.99
C ALA A 225 25.29 -17.58 11.40
N ILE A 226 25.57 -18.42 10.42
CA ILE A 226 26.02 -19.80 10.60
C ILE A 226 27.36 -19.94 9.91
N ILE A 227 28.43 -20.09 10.67
CA ILE A 227 29.79 -20.20 10.15
C ILE A 227 30.28 -21.65 10.22
N PRO A 228 31.12 -22.10 9.26
CA PRO A 228 31.85 -23.34 9.41
C PRO A 228 32.82 -23.27 10.60
N GLU A 229 33.02 -24.38 11.33
CA GLU A 229 33.99 -24.47 12.44
C GLU A 229 35.43 -24.10 12.03
N SER A 230 35.75 -24.10 10.73
CA SER A 230 37.03 -23.61 10.19
C SER A 230 37.31 -22.13 10.51
N TYR A 231 36.28 -21.35 10.80
CA TYR A 231 36.38 -19.92 11.12
C TYR A 231 36.47 -19.65 12.63
N ALA A 232 36.44 -20.70 13.46
CA ALA A 232 36.53 -20.58 14.92
C ALA A 232 37.80 -19.81 15.35
N GLY A 233 37.64 -18.80 16.20
CA GLY A 233 38.72 -17.92 16.66
C GLY A 233 39.23 -16.91 15.63
N ALA A 234 38.75 -16.95 14.37
CA ALA A 234 39.16 -16.02 13.31
C ALA A 234 38.15 -14.89 13.05
N VAL A 235 36.95 -15.00 13.65
CA VAL A 235 35.86 -14.03 13.49
C VAL A 235 35.81 -13.02 14.62
N CYS A 236 35.15 -11.89 14.39
CA CYS A 236 34.85 -10.91 15.43
C CYS A 236 33.58 -10.10 15.11
N GLY A 237 33.02 -9.44 16.12
CA GLY A 237 31.80 -8.63 16.03
C GLY A 237 30.90 -8.87 17.23
N LEU A 238 29.64 -8.46 17.10
CA LEU A 238 28.59 -8.75 18.09
C LEU A 238 28.41 -10.24 18.36
N CYS A 239 28.71 -11.10 17.39
CA CYS A 239 28.63 -12.55 17.54
C CYS A 239 29.79 -13.21 18.30
N GLY A 240 30.73 -12.43 18.84
CA GLY A 240 31.90 -12.96 19.55
C GLY A 240 32.97 -13.51 18.61
N ASN A 241 33.85 -14.36 19.13
CA ASN A 241 35.04 -14.86 18.40
C ASN A 241 34.94 -16.34 17.97
N ALA A 242 33.92 -17.06 18.45
CA ALA A 242 33.63 -18.45 18.10
C ALA A 242 34.75 -19.44 18.47
N ASN A 243 35.47 -19.22 19.56
CA ASN A 243 36.59 -20.06 19.99
C ASN A 243 36.16 -21.17 20.97
N GLY A 244 34.89 -21.17 21.39
CA GLY A 244 34.29 -22.12 22.33
C GLY A 244 34.28 -21.66 23.79
N ASP A 245 34.74 -20.44 24.11
CA ASP A 245 34.72 -19.85 25.45
C ASP A 245 33.79 -18.62 25.52
N PRO A 246 32.58 -18.75 26.07
CA PRO A 246 31.65 -17.62 26.15
C PRO A 246 32.13 -16.47 27.06
N ASN A 247 33.20 -16.65 27.85
CA ASN A 247 33.67 -15.62 28.78
C ASN A 247 34.53 -14.53 28.12
N ASP A 248 35.01 -14.75 26.89
CA ASP A 248 35.83 -13.79 26.15
C ASP A 248 35.12 -13.18 24.93
N ASP A 249 33.86 -13.55 24.71
CA ASP A 249 33.04 -13.06 23.61
C ASP A 249 32.75 -11.55 23.68
N LEU A 250 32.69 -10.97 24.90
CA LEU A 250 32.54 -9.53 25.10
C LEU A 250 33.89 -8.81 24.97
N THR A 251 34.54 -8.99 23.82
CA THR A 251 35.78 -8.29 23.47
C THR A 251 35.47 -7.11 22.56
N THR A 252 35.84 -5.91 22.99
CA THR A 252 35.64 -4.68 22.23
C THR A 252 36.44 -4.67 20.91
N ARG A 253 36.09 -3.77 19.99
CA ARG A 253 36.78 -3.65 18.68
C ARG A 253 38.29 -3.38 18.79
N ASP A 254 38.76 -2.76 19.86
CA ASP A 254 40.19 -2.55 20.13
C ASP A 254 40.88 -3.74 20.83
N GLY A 255 40.17 -4.86 21.00
CA GLY A 255 40.70 -6.13 21.51
C GLY A 255 40.72 -6.22 23.05
N ARG A 256 39.90 -5.44 23.76
CA ARG A 256 39.84 -5.46 25.22
C ARG A 256 38.60 -6.21 25.72
N PRO A 257 38.74 -7.19 26.63
CA PRO A 257 37.59 -7.79 27.28
C PRO A 257 36.85 -6.77 28.16
N THR A 258 35.52 -6.81 28.15
CA THR A 258 34.67 -6.02 29.05
C THR A 258 33.51 -6.85 29.60
N LYS A 259 32.90 -6.39 30.69
CA LYS A 259 31.64 -6.93 31.23
C LYS A 259 30.45 -6.02 30.95
N ASP A 260 30.71 -4.85 30.38
CA ASP A 260 29.69 -3.88 30.00
C ASP A 260 29.24 -4.20 28.57
N GLU A 261 28.06 -4.79 28.46
CA GLU A 261 27.44 -5.22 27.20
C GLU A 261 27.23 -4.05 26.24
N ILE A 262 26.87 -2.87 26.76
CA ILE A 262 26.64 -1.65 25.98
C ILE A 262 27.98 -1.15 25.43
N GLN A 263 29.01 -1.06 26.29
CA GLN A 263 30.35 -0.67 25.86
C GLN A 263 30.90 -1.64 24.80
N PHE A 264 30.72 -2.94 25.01
CA PHE A 264 31.12 -3.97 24.05
C PHE A 264 30.45 -3.73 22.70
N ALA A 265 29.12 -3.69 22.67
CA ALA A 265 28.37 -3.67 21.43
C ALA A 265 28.50 -2.34 20.69
N ASP A 266 28.54 -1.21 21.40
CA ASP A 266 28.74 0.11 20.79
C ASP A 266 30.14 0.24 20.16
N SER A 267 31.15 -0.45 20.70
CA SER A 267 32.49 -0.49 20.07
C SER A 267 32.49 -1.10 18.66
N TRP A 268 31.47 -1.91 18.33
CA TRP A 268 31.28 -2.55 17.03
C TRP A 268 30.42 -1.73 16.05
N LYS A 269 30.12 -0.47 16.36
CA LYS A 269 29.44 0.46 15.45
C LYS A 269 30.29 0.74 14.21
N VAL A 270 29.65 0.67 13.04
CA VAL A 270 30.30 0.90 11.73
C VAL A 270 29.61 1.99 10.90
N GLY A 271 28.44 2.49 11.30
CA GLY A 271 27.77 3.58 10.60
C GLY A 271 26.66 4.26 11.41
N ASP A 272 26.48 5.55 11.16
CA ASP A 272 25.38 6.36 11.69
C ASP A 272 24.19 6.37 10.73
N VAL A 273 22.98 6.37 11.30
CA VAL A 273 21.70 6.56 10.58
C VAL A 273 20.86 7.59 11.33
N PRO A 274 19.87 8.24 10.69
CA PRO A 274 18.98 9.17 11.40
C PRO A 274 18.35 8.50 12.63
N GLY A 275 18.52 9.10 13.82
CA GLY A 275 18.06 8.54 15.10
C GLY A 275 19.00 7.53 15.76
N CYS A 276 20.23 7.36 15.25
CA CYS A 276 21.24 6.48 15.83
C CYS A 276 21.66 6.90 17.25
N SER A 277 21.59 5.96 18.18
CA SER A 277 22.09 6.04 19.55
C SER A 277 22.74 4.71 19.96
N ALA A 278 23.67 4.76 20.92
CA ALA A 278 24.31 3.59 21.51
C ALA A 278 23.35 2.77 22.43
N GLY A 279 22.12 3.25 22.61
CA GLY A 279 21.12 2.71 23.52
C GLY A 279 20.07 3.75 23.86
N CYS A 280 19.15 3.41 24.75
CA CYS A 280 18.24 4.37 25.36
C CYS A 280 19.02 5.38 26.24
N VAL A 281 18.64 6.65 26.16
CA VAL A 281 19.29 7.75 26.89
C VAL A 281 18.39 8.17 28.05
N GLY A 282 18.85 8.02 29.30
CA GLY A 282 18.08 8.35 30.52
C GLY A 282 17.57 7.13 31.28
N ASP A 283 16.41 7.25 31.92
CA ASP A 283 15.74 6.12 32.60
C ASP A 283 15.08 5.20 31.57
N CYS A 284 15.84 4.22 31.08
CA CYS A 284 15.33 3.21 30.16
C CYS A 284 14.13 2.47 30.78
N PRO A 285 13.00 2.36 30.07
CA PRO A 285 11.86 1.56 30.52
C PRO A 285 12.30 0.12 30.79
N THR A 286 12.27 -0.26 32.07
CA THR A 286 12.53 -1.62 32.53
C THR A 286 11.23 -2.25 32.96
N CYS A 287 11.01 -3.50 32.53
CA CYS A 287 9.88 -4.29 33.01
C CYS A 287 10.25 -5.01 34.30
N THR A 288 9.54 -4.68 35.38
CA THR A 288 9.70 -5.38 36.66
C THR A 288 9.27 -6.85 36.53
N GLU A 289 9.75 -7.70 37.44
CA GLU A 289 9.34 -9.11 37.49
C GLU A 289 7.82 -9.28 37.66
N GLU A 290 7.18 -8.35 38.37
CA GLU A 290 5.73 -8.34 38.57
C GLU A 290 4.98 -8.06 37.27
N GLU A 291 5.49 -7.13 36.45
CA GLU A 291 4.92 -6.78 35.13
C GLU A 291 5.17 -7.85 34.06
N LYS A 292 6.29 -8.59 34.12
CA LYS A 292 6.56 -9.72 33.21
C LYS A 292 5.71 -10.95 33.51
N ARG A 293 5.31 -11.15 34.78
CA ARG A 293 4.62 -12.36 35.25
C ARG A 293 3.39 -12.78 34.42
N PRO A 294 2.49 -11.87 33.97
CA PRO A 294 1.33 -12.24 33.16
C PRO A 294 1.71 -12.87 31.80
N TYR A 295 2.82 -12.44 31.21
CA TYR A 295 3.26 -12.88 29.88
C TYR A 295 3.97 -14.24 29.87
N ARG A 296 4.35 -14.76 31.05
CA ARG A 296 4.88 -16.12 31.20
C ARG A 296 3.80 -17.21 31.13
N GLY A 297 2.51 -16.83 31.07
CA GLY A 297 1.39 -17.75 30.92
C GLY A 297 1.20 -18.31 29.50
N GLU A 298 0.43 -19.39 29.36
CA GLU A 298 0.18 -20.07 28.08
C GLU A 298 -0.59 -19.21 27.05
N GLY A 299 -1.30 -18.17 27.50
CA GLY A 299 -1.94 -17.19 26.60
C GLY A 299 -0.94 -16.26 25.89
N TYR A 300 0.34 -16.35 26.24
CA TYR A 300 1.44 -15.55 25.70
C TYR A 300 2.68 -16.44 25.47
N CYS A 301 3.78 -16.22 26.19
CA CYS A 301 5.08 -16.85 25.96
C CYS A 301 5.20 -18.26 26.56
N GLY A 302 4.38 -18.58 27.57
CA GLY A 302 4.46 -19.83 28.34
C GLY A 302 4.29 -21.11 27.51
N VAL A 303 3.71 -21.02 26.31
CA VAL A 303 3.58 -22.15 25.39
C VAL A 303 4.93 -22.77 25.02
N MET A 304 6.01 -21.99 25.00
CA MET A 304 7.37 -22.46 24.70
C MET A 304 7.92 -23.41 25.78
N ALA A 305 7.63 -23.13 27.06
CA ALA A 305 8.18 -23.87 28.20
C ALA A 305 7.24 -24.95 28.76
N ARG A 306 6.04 -25.10 28.21
CA ARG A 306 5.07 -26.09 28.69
C ARG A 306 5.59 -27.51 28.48
N SER A 307 5.79 -28.27 29.56
CA SER A 307 6.38 -29.62 29.53
C SER A 307 5.60 -30.64 28.69
N GLY A 308 4.26 -30.55 28.67
CA GLY A 308 3.36 -31.31 27.77
C GLY A 308 2.89 -30.48 26.57
N GLY A 309 3.65 -29.45 26.20
CA GLY A 309 3.33 -28.51 25.12
C GLY A 309 3.81 -28.96 23.75
N PRO A 310 3.55 -28.11 22.74
CA PRO A 310 3.95 -28.38 21.36
C PRO A 310 5.48 -28.45 21.18
N PHE A 311 6.25 -27.85 22.08
CA PHE A 311 7.72 -27.81 22.03
C PHE A 311 8.43 -28.87 22.90
N ARG A 312 7.71 -29.83 23.49
CA ARG A 312 8.27 -30.79 24.46
C ARG A 312 9.52 -31.55 23.97
N ASP A 313 9.60 -31.87 22.68
CA ASP A 313 10.74 -32.60 22.11
C ASP A 313 11.95 -31.68 21.90
N CYS A 314 11.71 -30.37 21.72
CA CYS A 314 12.76 -29.37 21.63
C CYS A 314 13.47 -29.12 22.97
N HIS A 315 12.77 -29.25 24.10
CA HIS A 315 13.36 -29.09 25.44
C HIS A 315 14.56 -30.02 25.70
N ARG A 316 14.68 -31.12 24.95
CA ARG A 316 15.81 -32.06 25.04
C ARG A 316 17.09 -31.53 24.39
N VAL A 317 16.99 -30.59 23.46
CA VAL A 317 18.12 -30.05 22.68
C VAL A 317 18.32 -28.56 22.88
N LEU A 318 17.31 -27.85 23.40
CA LEU A 318 17.32 -26.41 23.59
C LEU A 318 16.48 -26.01 24.82
N ASP A 319 17.12 -25.34 25.77
CA ASP A 319 16.45 -24.82 26.97
C ASP A 319 15.45 -23.69 26.60
N PRO A 320 14.15 -23.81 26.92
CA PRO A 320 13.17 -22.76 26.67
C PRO A 320 13.31 -21.55 27.60
N GLY A 321 14.01 -21.67 28.73
CA GLY A 321 14.08 -20.63 29.77
C GLY A 321 14.51 -19.25 29.24
N PRO A 322 15.67 -19.14 28.56
CA PRO A 322 16.13 -17.86 28.01
C PRO A 322 15.15 -17.24 27.00
N PHE A 323 14.54 -18.03 26.11
CA PHE A 323 13.57 -17.56 25.13
C PHE A 323 12.24 -17.13 25.76
N LEU A 324 11.83 -17.81 26.83
CA LEU A 324 10.65 -17.44 27.61
C LEU A 324 10.83 -16.07 28.27
N GLU A 325 12.01 -15.82 28.84
CA GLU A 325 12.32 -14.54 29.48
C GLU A 325 12.38 -13.39 28.49
N ASP A 326 13.00 -13.60 27.32
CA ASP A 326 13.03 -12.63 26.22
C ASP A 326 11.62 -12.29 25.76
N CYS A 327 10.83 -13.32 25.46
CA CYS A 327 9.45 -13.12 25.05
C CYS A 327 8.63 -12.39 26.13
N ALA A 328 8.83 -12.71 27.42
CA ALA A 328 8.10 -12.04 28.50
C ALA A 328 8.51 -10.58 28.67
N PHE A 329 9.78 -10.26 28.42
CA PHE A 329 10.30 -8.90 28.39
C PHE A 329 9.73 -8.13 27.18
N ASP A 330 9.89 -8.65 25.96
CA ASP A 330 9.32 -8.13 24.72
C ASP A 330 7.81 -7.85 24.86
N ALA A 331 7.08 -8.85 25.34
CA ALA A 331 5.64 -8.75 25.56
C ALA A 331 5.31 -7.67 26.58
N CYS A 332 6.11 -7.50 27.63
CA CYS A 332 5.89 -6.46 28.61
C CYS A 332 6.14 -5.05 28.05
N GLN A 333 7.23 -4.86 27.31
CA GLN A 333 7.56 -3.59 26.65
C GLN A 333 6.47 -3.20 25.64
N TYR A 334 5.84 -4.19 25.01
CA TYR A 334 4.78 -4.01 24.02
C TYR A 334 3.37 -4.35 24.52
N LYS A 335 3.15 -4.36 25.85
CA LYS A 335 1.84 -4.53 26.50
C LYS A 335 1.02 -5.72 25.97
N GLY A 336 1.68 -6.86 25.77
CA GLY A 336 1.09 -8.14 25.41
C GLY A 336 0.70 -8.27 23.94
N ARG A 337 1.15 -7.37 23.07
CA ARG A 337 0.76 -7.42 21.67
C ARG A 337 1.14 -8.74 21.00
N ARG A 338 0.17 -9.26 20.25
CA ARG A 338 0.20 -10.63 19.75
C ARG A 338 1.28 -10.82 18.70
N ASP A 339 1.50 -9.87 17.80
CA ASP A 339 2.54 -9.93 16.77
C ASP A 339 3.95 -10.08 17.37
N ILE A 340 4.28 -9.32 18.42
CA ILE A 340 5.55 -9.42 19.15
C ILE A 340 5.72 -10.81 19.78
N VAL A 341 4.71 -11.26 20.53
CA VAL A 341 4.71 -12.59 21.17
C VAL A 341 4.86 -13.71 20.14
N CYS A 342 4.12 -13.63 19.02
CA CYS A 342 4.19 -14.64 17.97
C CYS A 342 5.56 -14.68 17.29
N LYS A 343 6.26 -13.55 17.19
CA LYS A 343 7.61 -13.47 16.62
C LYS A 343 8.67 -14.04 17.56
N ALA A 344 8.56 -13.77 18.86
CA ALA A 344 9.44 -14.38 19.87
C ALA A 344 9.27 -15.92 19.92
N ILE A 345 8.02 -16.42 19.89
CA ILE A 345 7.76 -17.87 19.82
C ILE A 345 8.28 -18.47 18.50
N ALA A 346 8.14 -17.75 17.37
CA ALA A 346 8.66 -18.18 16.08
C ALA A 346 10.20 -18.27 16.06
N ALA A 347 10.90 -17.43 16.83
CA ALA A 347 12.36 -17.53 16.98
C ALA A 347 12.77 -18.83 17.69
N TYR A 348 12.08 -19.19 18.78
CA TYR A 348 12.30 -20.47 19.48
C TYR A 348 11.98 -21.66 18.57
N MET A 349 10.84 -21.61 17.86
CA MET A 349 10.44 -22.61 16.86
C MET A 349 11.51 -22.81 15.77
N THR A 350 12.06 -21.71 15.24
CA THR A 350 13.12 -21.75 14.23
C THR A 350 14.38 -22.45 14.74
N GLN A 351 14.77 -22.17 15.99
CA GLN A 351 15.93 -22.81 16.60
C GLN A 351 15.67 -24.31 16.88
N CYS A 352 14.45 -24.67 17.31
CA CYS A 352 14.05 -26.07 17.48
C CYS A 352 14.17 -26.89 16.19
N GLN A 353 13.61 -26.40 15.08
CA GLN A 353 13.70 -27.08 13.78
C GLN A 353 15.13 -27.16 13.26
N SER A 354 15.92 -26.12 13.48
CA SER A 354 17.33 -26.10 13.10
C SER A 354 18.15 -27.18 13.81
N SER A 355 17.76 -27.53 15.04
CA SER A 355 18.33 -28.64 15.82
C SER A 355 17.72 -30.00 15.50
N GLY A 356 16.81 -30.08 14.52
CA GLY A 356 16.13 -31.31 14.12
C GLY A 356 15.07 -31.80 15.11
N ALA A 357 14.64 -30.98 16.07
CA ALA A 357 13.59 -31.34 17.01
C ALA A 357 12.20 -31.25 16.37
N GLY A 358 11.34 -32.22 16.66
CA GLY A 358 9.93 -32.18 16.29
C GLY A 358 9.18 -31.12 17.10
N VAL A 359 8.26 -30.42 16.46
CA VAL A 359 7.35 -29.47 17.11
C VAL A 359 5.93 -29.78 16.66
N GLU A 360 4.98 -29.77 17.59
CA GLU A 360 3.56 -29.93 17.29
C GLU A 360 2.87 -28.58 17.02
N ARG A 361 1.61 -28.62 16.61
CA ARG A 361 0.85 -27.42 16.27
C ARG A 361 0.74 -26.47 17.47
N TRP A 362 1.42 -25.33 17.37
CA TRP A 362 1.35 -24.25 18.35
C TRP A 362 0.50 -23.04 17.88
N ARG A 363 0.35 -22.86 16.55
CA ARG A 363 -0.54 -21.83 15.97
C ARG A 363 -1.99 -22.32 15.84
N THR A 364 -2.94 -21.50 16.25
CA THR A 364 -4.39 -21.75 16.18
C THR A 364 -5.12 -20.54 15.57
N ALA A 365 -6.41 -20.69 15.26
CA ALA A 365 -7.22 -19.57 14.72
C ALA A 365 -7.30 -18.38 15.69
N SER A 366 -7.18 -18.61 17.00
CA SER A 366 -7.20 -17.58 18.05
C SER A 366 -5.80 -17.25 18.61
N PHE A 367 -4.76 -17.94 18.14
CA PHE A 367 -3.39 -17.76 18.63
C PHE A 367 -2.35 -17.86 17.52
N CYS A 368 -1.79 -16.70 17.14
CA CYS A 368 -0.73 -16.61 16.13
C CYS A 368 -1.13 -17.23 14.78
N ALA A 369 -2.38 -17.02 14.37
CA ALA A 369 -2.94 -17.56 13.13
C ALA A 369 -2.04 -17.19 11.93
N PRO A 370 -1.62 -18.17 11.13
CA PRO A 370 -0.77 -17.91 9.98
C PRO A 370 -1.55 -17.18 8.88
N VAL A 371 -0.90 -16.25 8.20
CA VAL A 371 -1.42 -15.57 7.01
C VAL A 371 -0.55 -15.96 5.83
N CYS A 372 -1.16 -16.61 4.84
CA CYS A 372 -0.46 -17.05 3.63
C CYS A 372 -0.94 -16.28 2.40
N PRO A 373 -0.05 -15.99 1.44
CA PRO A 373 -0.42 -15.41 0.14
C PRO A 373 -1.46 -16.27 -0.60
N PRO A 374 -2.17 -15.70 -1.59
CA PRO A 374 -3.02 -16.48 -2.48
C PRO A 374 -2.29 -17.69 -3.08
N HIS A 375 -3.03 -18.79 -3.27
CA HIS A 375 -2.52 -20.06 -3.81
C HIS A 375 -1.39 -20.69 -2.98
N SER A 376 -1.40 -20.46 -1.67
CA SER A 376 -0.48 -21.08 -0.73
C SER A 376 -1.18 -21.39 0.59
N HIS A 377 -0.64 -22.36 1.32
CA HIS A 377 -1.12 -22.76 2.63
C HIS A 377 0.01 -22.83 3.64
N TYR A 378 -0.35 -22.81 4.92
CA TYR A 378 0.59 -22.89 6.01
C TYR A 378 0.98 -24.35 6.29
N GLU A 379 2.27 -24.60 6.46
CA GLU A 379 2.79 -25.85 7.01
C GLU A 379 3.76 -25.57 8.17
N LEU A 380 3.64 -26.37 9.23
CA LEU A 380 4.55 -26.31 10.37
C LEU A 380 5.94 -26.87 10.02
N CYS A 381 6.00 -27.85 9.11
CA CYS A 381 7.19 -28.60 8.76
C CYS A 381 7.12 -28.93 7.25
N GLY A 382 7.30 -27.90 6.43
CA GLY A 382 7.36 -28.02 4.98
C GLY A 382 8.79 -28.18 4.46
N SER A 383 8.92 -28.45 3.16
CA SER A 383 10.22 -28.59 2.51
C SER A 383 11.05 -27.31 2.60
N SER A 384 12.29 -27.40 3.10
CA SER A 384 13.27 -26.30 3.06
C SER A 384 13.79 -25.97 1.66
N CYS A 385 13.38 -26.77 0.67
CA CYS A 385 13.53 -26.53 -0.75
C CYS A 385 12.15 -26.40 -1.40
N PRO A 386 11.54 -25.21 -1.45
CA PRO A 386 10.27 -25.02 -2.15
C PRO A 386 10.45 -25.25 -3.65
N SER A 387 9.40 -25.75 -4.30
CA SER A 387 9.38 -25.87 -5.77
C SER A 387 9.25 -24.47 -6.38
N THR A 388 10.21 -24.10 -7.23
CA THR A 388 10.26 -22.79 -7.88
C THR A 388 10.17 -22.93 -9.39
N CYS A 389 9.84 -21.84 -10.08
CA CYS A 389 9.84 -21.79 -11.54
C CYS A 389 11.23 -22.06 -12.19
N LEU A 390 12.32 -21.98 -11.42
CA LEU A 390 13.67 -22.33 -11.89
C LEU A 390 14.13 -23.73 -11.44
N GLY A 391 13.27 -24.48 -10.75
CA GLY A 391 13.64 -25.74 -10.10
C GLY A 391 14.27 -25.52 -8.71
N PRO A 392 14.65 -26.61 -8.01
CA PRO A 392 15.32 -26.52 -6.71
C PRO A 392 16.77 -26.05 -6.90
N THR A 393 17.18 -25.00 -6.20
CA THR A 393 18.56 -24.48 -6.21
C THR A 393 19.01 -24.09 -4.81
N GLY A 394 20.18 -24.59 -4.36
CA GLY A 394 20.92 -24.03 -3.22
C GLY A 394 20.55 -24.52 -1.81
N CYS A 395 19.59 -25.44 -1.64
CA CYS A 395 18.96 -25.75 -0.34
C CYS A 395 19.10 -27.21 0.15
N ASP A 396 20.02 -28.02 -0.42
CA ASP A 396 20.18 -29.46 -0.16
C ASP A 396 19.96 -29.92 1.31
N SER A 397 19.11 -30.93 1.50
CA SER A 397 19.02 -31.78 2.70
C SER A 397 18.98 -31.04 4.06
N SER A 398 18.25 -29.93 4.14
CA SER A 398 18.02 -29.24 5.41
C SER A 398 16.80 -29.82 6.17
N PRO A 399 16.75 -29.74 7.51
CA PRO A 399 15.54 -30.04 8.28
C PRO A 399 14.35 -29.26 7.74
N CYS A 400 13.13 -29.77 7.89
CA CYS A 400 11.92 -29.05 7.49
C CYS A 400 11.80 -27.70 8.20
N THR A 401 11.01 -26.79 7.62
CA THR A 401 10.86 -25.42 8.11
C THR A 401 9.39 -24.99 8.16
N GLU A 402 9.03 -24.17 9.15
CA GLU A 402 7.73 -23.51 9.25
C GLU A 402 7.59 -22.40 8.19
N GLY A 403 6.44 -22.32 7.52
CA GLY A 403 6.17 -21.27 6.55
C GLY A 403 4.89 -21.44 5.75
N CYS A 404 4.75 -20.61 4.70
CA CYS A 404 3.71 -20.76 3.69
C CYS A 404 4.31 -21.39 2.43
N PHE A 405 3.63 -22.41 1.91
CA PHE A 405 4.07 -23.20 0.77
C PHE A 405 3.00 -23.19 -0.31
N CYS A 406 3.42 -23.20 -1.57
CA CYS A 406 2.48 -23.15 -2.69
C CYS A 406 1.59 -24.39 -2.71
N ASP A 407 0.33 -24.18 -3.08
CA ASP A 407 -0.64 -25.26 -3.22
C ASP A 407 -0.23 -26.22 -4.36
N PRO A 408 -0.68 -27.49 -4.34
CA PRO A 408 -0.42 -28.43 -5.42
C PRO A 408 -0.81 -27.85 -6.80
N GLY A 409 0.12 -27.90 -7.75
CA GLY A 409 -0.04 -27.31 -9.10
C GLY A 409 0.49 -25.88 -9.25
N PHE A 410 0.91 -25.24 -8.17
CA PHE A 410 1.52 -23.92 -8.16
C PHE A 410 3.02 -23.99 -7.85
N LEU A 411 3.79 -23.08 -8.45
CA LEU A 411 5.23 -22.95 -8.29
C LEU A 411 5.58 -21.54 -7.80
N LEU A 412 6.65 -21.44 -7.03
CA LEU A 412 7.12 -20.14 -6.54
C LEU A 412 7.78 -19.34 -7.69
N SER A 413 7.19 -18.19 -8.01
CA SER A 413 7.68 -17.19 -8.96
C SER A 413 8.03 -15.91 -8.20
N GLY A 414 9.28 -15.83 -7.71
CA GLY A 414 9.68 -14.79 -6.76
C GLY A 414 9.04 -15.02 -5.40
N SER A 415 8.11 -14.14 -5.00
CA SER A 415 7.34 -14.24 -3.75
C SER A 415 5.97 -14.91 -3.90
N ASP A 416 5.52 -15.15 -5.13
CA ASP A 416 4.12 -15.46 -5.44
C ASP A 416 3.99 -16.90 -5.93
N CYS A 417 2.89 -17.57 -5.57
CA CYS A 417 2.57 -18.90 -6.04
C CYS A 417 1.72 -18.79 -7.31
N VAL A 418 2.26 -19.26 -8.43
CA VAL A 418 1.63 -19.15 -9.76
C VAL A 418 1.54 -20.54 -10.42
N PRO A 419 0.55 -20.79 -11.29
CA PRO A 419 0.53 -22.02 -12.09
C PRO A 419 1.82 -22.15 -12.93
N ALA A 420 2.25 -23.38 -13.22
CA ALA A 420 3.47 -23.60 -14.00
C ALA A 420 3.49 -22.89 -15.37
N SER A 421 2.32 -22.74 -16.02
CA SER A 421 2.14 -21.98 -17.27
C SER A 421 2.31 -20.46 -17.13
N GLU A 422 2.41 -19.97 -15.90
CA GLU A 422 2.63 -18.57 -15.55
C GLU A 422 4.03 -18.30 -15.01
N CYS A 423 4.90 -19.31 -15.01
CA CYS A 423 6.32 -19.10 -14.77
C CYS A 423 6.91 -18.11 -15.79
N GLY A 424 7.84 -17.31 -15.28
CA GLY A 424 8.52 -16.27 -16.02
C GLY A 424 9.72 -16.78 -16.81
N CYS A 425 10.74 -15.94 -16.93
CA CYS A 425 11.86 -16.13 -17.83
C CYS A 425 13.19 -16.01 -17.10
N GLN A 426 14.22 -16.67 -17.63
CA GLN A 426 15.59 -16.54 -17.13
C GLN A 426 16.43 -15.73 -18.12
N HIS A 427 16.97 -14.59 -17.70
CA HIS A 427 17.86 -13.75 -18.50
C HIS A 427 19.17 -13.48 -17.77
N ARG A 428 20.31 -13.84 -18.38
CA ARG A 428 21.67 -13.62 -17.82
C ARG A 428 21.81 -14.08 -16.36
N GLY A 429 21.23 -15.24 -16.04
CA GLY A 429 21.27 -15.82 -14.69
C GLY A 429 20.28 -15.23 -13.69
N ARG A 430 19.41 -14.30 -14.09
CA ARG A 430 18.36 -13.70 -13.25
C ARG A 430 16.97 -14.17 -13.69
N TYR A 431 16.09 -14.38 -12.72
CA TYR A 431 14.68 -14.66 -12.96
C TYR A 431 13.87 -13.37 -13.08
N TYR A 432 12.94 -13.34 -14.02
CA TYR A 432 11.99 -12.26 -14.23
C TYR A 432 10.59 -12.86 -14.34
N LYS A 433 9.60 -12.28 -13.65
CA LYS A 433 8.22 -12.78 -13.66
C LYS A 433 7.59 -12.62 -15.05
N LYS A 434 6.60 -13.45 -15.38
CA LYS A 434 5.83 -13.31 -16.63
C LYS A 434 5.18 -11.93 -16.72
N GLY A 435 5.30 -11.28 -17.87
CA GLY A 435 4.83 -9.91 -18.10
C GLY A 435 5.75 -8.83 -17.57
N GLN A 436 6.84 -9.18 -16.86
CA GLN A 436 7.76 -8.19 -16.33
C GLN A 436 8.58 -7.53 -17.45
N GLU A 437 8.54 -6.21 -17.48
CA GLU A 437 9.43 -5.38 -18.27
C GLU A 437 10.62 -4.94 -17.42
N PHE A 438 11.83 -5.01 -17.97
CA PHE A 438 13.05 -4.66 -17.26
C PHE A 438 14.12 -4.10 -18.19
N HIS A 439 15.02 -3.28 -17.65
CA HIS A 439 16.22 -2.87 -18.35
C HIS A 439 17.34 -3.89 -18.07
N ALA A 440 17.79 -4.60 -19.11
CA ALA A 440 18.95 -5.48 -19.03
C ALA A 440 20.27 -4.68 -19.03
N SER A 441 20.24 -3.49 -19.63
CA SER A 441 21.28 -2.47 -19.56
C SER A 441 20.65 -1.09 -19.86
N CYS A 442 21.44 -0.03 -19.79
CA CYS A 442 21.01 1.31 -20.20
C CYS A 442 20.74 1.47 -21.69
N GLN A 443 21.02 0.43 -22.50
CA GLN A 443 20.83 0.42 -23.95
C GLN A 443 19.84 -0.67 -24.40
N GLU A 444 19.27 -1.43 -23.46
CA GLU A 444 18.49 -2.63 -23.77
C GLU A 444 17.34 -2.82 -22.76
N ARG A 445 16.10 -2.82 -23.26
CA ARG A 445 14.90 -3.12 -22.49
C ARG A 445 14.33 -4.45 -22.95
N CYS A 446 13.89 -5.28 -22.01
CA CYS A 446 13.38 -6.60 -22.26
C CYS A 446 12.00 -6.80 -21.63
N LEU A 447 11.18 -7.64 -22.25
CA LEU A 447 9.90 -8.13 -21.73
C LEU A 447 9.98 -9.65 -21.59
N CYS A 448 9.62 -10.14 -20.40
CA CYS A 448 9.40 -11.56 -20.20
C CYS A 448 7.98 -11.95 -20.66
N LYS A 449 7.87 -12.71 -21.75
CA LYS A 449 6.61 -13.22 -22.29
C LYS A 449 6.26 -14.60 -21.71
N ALA A 450 5.14 -15.14 -22.16
CA ALA A 450 4.74 -16.51 -21.85
C ALA A 450 5.80 -17.53 -22.34
N ASN A 451 5.81 -18.71 -21.71
CA ASN A 451 6.71 -19.82 -22.05
C ASN A 451 8.21 -19.49 -21.90
N GLY A 452 8.56 -18.57 -21.00
CA GLY A 452 9.96 -18.21 -20.72
C GLY A 452 10.66 -17.42 -21.82
N VAL A 453 9.94 -16.94 -22.84
CA VAL A 453 10.51 -16.18 -23.96
C VAL A 453 10.83 -14.76 -23.54
N ILE A 454 12.07 -14.33 -23.78
CA ILE A 454 12.51 -12.95 -23.55
C ILE A 454 12.61 -12.22 -24.87
N GLU A 455 11.95 -11.09 -24.96
CA GLU A 455 12.11 -10.16 -26.08
C GLU A 455 12.81 -8.90 -25.61
N CYS A 456 14.03 -8.70 -26.10
CA CYS A 456 14.80 -7.48 -25.84
C CYS A 456 14.80 -6.58 -27.07
N GLN A 457 14.74 -5.28 -26.83
CA GLN A 457 14.83 -4.25 -27.85
C GLN A 457 15.84 -3.19 -27.42
N PRO A 458 16.59 -2.59 -28.36
CA PRO A 458 17.40 -1.42 -28.07
C PRO A 458 16.52 -0.33 -27.45
N ALA A 459 16.94 0.19 -26.30
CA ALA A 459 16.21 1.21 -25.57
C ALA A 459 17.19 2.19 -24.93
N SER A 460 16.97 3.48 -25.16
CA SER A 460 17.66 4.55 -24.47
C SER A 460 16.65 5.34 -23.66
N CYS A 461 17.09 5.92 -22.54
CA CYS A 461 16.26 6.84 -21.78
C CYS A 461 15.93 8.07 -22.60
N SER A 462 14.77 8.69 -22.31
CA SER A 462 14.43 9.96 -22.92
C SER A 462 15.43 11.05 -22.50
N PRO A 463 15.51 12.20 -23.20
CA PRO A 463 16.37 13.33 -22.80
C PRO A 463 16.11 13.88 -21.39
N HIS A 464 15.00 13.49 -20.77
CA HIS A 464 14.54 13.92 -19.45
C HIS A 464 14.64 12.81 -18.39
N GLU A 465 15.26 11.70 -18.76
CA GLU A 465 15.50 10.56 -17.89
C GLU A 465 16.98 10.20 -17.91
N GLU A 466 17.46 9.71 -16.78
CA GLU A 466 18.79 9.17 -16.62
C GLU A 466 18.68 7.67 -16.35
N CYS A 467 19.47 6.87 -17.07
CA CYS A 467 19.58 5.46 -16.74
C CYS A 467 20.40 5.31 -15.46
N ARG A 468 19.75 4.91 -14.38
CA ARG A 468 20.42 4.67 -13.11
C ARG A 468 19.73 3.58 -12.32
N LEU A 469 20.43 3.10 -11.31
CA LEU A 469 19.85 2.23 -10.30
C LEU A 469 19.22 3.11 -9.23
N GLN A 470 17.89 3.08 -9.13
CA GLN A 470 17.14 3.82 -8.12
C GLN A 470 16.13 2.88 -7.47
N ASP A 471 16.06 2.89 -6.13
CA ASP A 471 15.19 2.03 -5.33
C ASP A 471 15.27 0.55 -5.74
N GLY A 472 16.48 0.09 -6.06
CA GLY A 472 16.76 -1.28 -6.49
C GLY A 472 16.31 -1.68 -7.89
N VAL A 473 15.79 -0.76 -8.70
CA VAL A 473 15.42 -1.02 -10.09
C VAL A 473 16.33 -0.25 -11.03
N LEU A 474 17.02 -0.99 -11.91
CA LEU A 474 17.74 -0.37 -13.03
C LEU A 474 16.69 0.05 -14.07
N GLY A 475 16.71 1.32 -14.46
CA GLY A 475 15.83 1.82 -15.49
C GLY A 475 16.05 3.28 -15.77
N CYS A 476 15.20 3.81 -16.64
CA CYS A 476 15.12 5.24 -16.91
C CYS A 476 14.34 5.90 -15.80
N HIS A 477 15.03 6.69 -14.99
CA HIS A 477 14.44 7.46 -13.89
C HIS A 477 14.47 8.94 -14.23
N PRO A 478 13.55 9.75 -13.68
CA PRO A 478 13.52 11.17 -13.97
C PRO A 478 14.84 11.85 -13.62
N ALA A 479 15.41 12.60 -14.58
CA ALA A 479 16.63 13.38 -14.37
C ALA A 479 16.38 14.56 -13.42
N GLY A 480 15.15 15.10 -13.45
CA GLY A 480 14.67 16.15 -12.57
C GLY A 480 13.17 16.03 -12.33
N TYR A 481 12.64 17.01 -11.59
CA TYR A 481 11.22 17.14 -11.31
C TYR A 481 10.79 18.59 -11.43
N GLY A 482 9.63 18.81 -12.06
CA GLY A 482 8.91 20.08 -12.02
C GLY A 482 8.15 20.24 -10.71
N ARG A 483 8.06 21.49 -10.22
CA ARG A 483 7.36 21.84 -8.97
C ARG A 483 6.33 22.93 -9.23
N LEU A 484 5.07 22.62 -8.97
CA LEU A 484 3.98 23.59 -8.90
C LEU A 484 3.71 23.86 -7.43
N VAL A 485 3.71 25.14 -7.05
CA VAL A 485 3.46 25.58 -5.67
C VAL A 485 2.18 26.38 -5.64
N VAL A 486 1.33 26.09 -4.65
CA VAL A 486 0.22 26.96 -4.26
C VAL A 486 0.42 27.32 -2.79
N SER A 487 0.36 28.61 -2.45
CA SER A 487 0.56 29.09 -1.09
C SER A 487 -0.26 30.34 -0.76
N GLY A 488 -0.64 30.53 0.50
CA GLY A 488 -1.23 31.82 0.95
C GLY A 488 -2.63 32.10 0.39
N ASP A 489 -2.94 33.37 0.15
CA ASP A 489 -4.21 33.88 -0.41
C ASP A 489 -4.15 33.95 -1.95
N PRO A 490 -4.65 32.92 -2.65
CA PRO A 490 -3.76 31.87 -3.10
C PRO A 490 -2.85 32.34 -4.22
N HIS A 491 -1.57 32.37 -3.89
CA HIS A 491 -0.46 32.59 -4.80
C HIS A 491 -0.06 31.27 -5.47
N TYR A 492 0.12 31.32 -6.79
CA TYR A 492 0.55 30.18 -7.60
C TYR A 492 1.92 30.43 -8.17
N THR A 493 2.73 29.37 -8.23
CA THR A 493 3.96 29.30 -9.01
C THR A 493 3.85 28.10 -9.94
N THR A 494 3.75 28.35 -11.25
CA THR A 494 3.71 27.30 -12.26
C THR A 494 4.96 26.43 -12.23
N PHE A 495 4.93 25.30 -12.94
CA PHE A 495 6.08 24.41 -13.06
C PHE A 495 7.34 25.08 -13.64
N ASP A 496 7.15 26.13 -14.46
CA ASP A 496 8.24 26.90 -15.09
C ASP A 496 8.57 28.20 -14.35
N GLY A 497 7.94 28.44 -13.20
CA GLY A 497 8.27 29.53 -12.27
C GLY A 497 7.48 30.82 -12.47
N ARG A 498 6.42 30.83 -13.30
CA ARG A 498 5.53 31.98 -13.43
C ARG A 498 4.64 32.13 -12.19
N ALA A 499 4.73 33.30 -11.56
CA ALA A 499 3.91 33.67 -10.42
C ALA A 499 2.60 34.32 -10.87
N PHE A 500 1.49 33.99 -10.21
CA PHE A 500 0.22 34.71 -10.34
C PHE A 500 -0.71 34.45 -9.15
N ASP A 501 -1.71 35.31 -9.00
CA ASP A 501 -2.64 35.26 -7.87
C ASP A 501 -4.04 34.92 -8.38
N LEU A 502 -4.79 34.21 -7.54
CA LEU A 502 -6.15 33.79 -7.82
C LEU A 502 -7.06 34.18 -6.66
N GLN A 503 -8.19 34.81 -6.94
CA GLN A 503 -9.21 35.10 -5.93
C GLN A 503 -10.51 34.38 -6.31
N GLY A 504 -11.05 33.57 -5.41
CA GLY A 504 -12.32 32.87 -5.61
C GLY A 504 -12.42 31.51 -4.92
N SER A 505 -13.65 30.97 -4.90
CA SER A 505 -14.05 29.78 -4.14
C SER A 505 -14.23 28.52 -4.99
N CYS A 506 -13.79 28.54 -6.24
CA CYS A 506 -14.09 27.48 -7.20
C CYS A 506 -13.13 26.29 -7.06
N SER A 507 -13.51 25.21 -7.73
CA SER A 507 -12.60 24.10 -8.03
C SER A 507 -11.86 24.38 -9.33
N TYR A 508 -10.55 24.18 -9.34
CA TYR A 508 -9.68 24.43 -10.48
C TYR A 508 -8.80 23.24 -10.81
N VAL A 509 -8.61 22.99 -12.10
CA VAL A 509 -7.62 22.01 -12.58
C VAL A 509 -6.22 22.61 -12.45
N LEU A 510 -5.44 22.11 -11.50
CA LEU A 510 -4.06 22.53 -11.30
C LEU A 510 -3.15 21.96 -12.38
N ALA A 511 -3.23 20.65 -12.59
CA ALA A 511 -2.44 19.97 -13.58
C ALA A 511 -3.16 18.69 -13.99
N LYS A 512 -3.22 18.43 -15.30
CA LYS A 512 -3.61 17.13 -15.84
C LYS A 512 -2.74 16.79 -17.05
N VAL A 513 -2.69 15.51 -17.41
CA VAL A 513 -2.03 15.10 -18.65
C VAL A 513 -2.93 15.44 -19.84
N CYS A 514 -2.43 16.29 -20.74
CA CYS A 514 -3.18 16.79 -21.90
C CYS A 514 -2.64 16.24 -23.21
N LYS A 515 -1.34 15.90 -23.26
CA LYS A 515 -0.71 15.20 -24.37
C LYS A 515 -0.25 13.82 -23.90
N GLY A 516 -1.17 12.87 -23.93
CA GLY A 516 -0.92 11.50 -23.49
C GLY A 516 0.20 10.82 -24.27
N GLN A 517 0.92 9.93 -23.59
CA GLN A 517 1.90 9.03 -24.19
C GLN A 517 1.76 7.67 -23.53
N ARG A 518 1.86 6.58 -24.31
CA ARG A 518 1.68 5.21 -23.80
C ARG A 518 2.58 4.86 -22.60
N SER A 519 3.73 5.52 -22.46
CA SER A 519 4.69 5.28 -21.37
C SER A 519 4.43 6.08 -20.09
N LEU A 520 3.48 7.03 -20.10
CA LEU A 520 3.19 7.90 -18.95
C LEU A 520 1.80 7.62 -18.41
N ALA A 521 1.67 7.62 -17.09
CA ALA A 521 0.37 7.50 -16.45
C ALA A 521 -0.39 8.82 -16.60
N ASN A 522 -1.68 8.74 -16.94
CA ASN A 522 -2.55 9.90 -16.84
C ASN A 522 -2.81 10.23 -15.37
N PHE A 523 -2.85 11.52 -15.07
CA PHE A 523 -3.29 12.03 -13.78
C PHE A 523 -4.04 13.36 -13.94
N SER A 524 -4.79 13.73 -12.89
CA SER A 524 -5.33 15.07 -12.70
C SER A 524 -5.25 15.47 -11.24
N VAL A 525 -4.89 16.73 -10.98
CA VAL A 525 -4.91 17.37 -9.66
C VAL A 525 -5.88 18.53 -9.73
N ILE A 526 -6.90 18.50 -8.86
CA ILE A 526 -7.92 19.53 -8.72
C ILE A 526 -7.80 20.11 -7.32
N LEU A 527 -7.78 21.43 -7.22
CA LEU A 527 -7.78 22.16 -5.97
C LEU A 527 -9.04 23.00 -5.85
N GLU A 528 -9.63 22.98 -4.66
CA GLU A 528 -10.76 23.80 -4.30
C GLU A 528 -10.40 24.71 -3.13
N HIS A 529 -10.79 25.99 -3.25
CA HIS A 529 -10.64 27.01 -2.21
C HIS A 529 -11.98 27.30 -1.54
N ASP A 530 -11.96 27.79 -0.30
CA ASP A 530 -13.18 28.34 0.28
C ASP A 530 -13.54 29.70 -0.33
N GLY A 531 -14.82 30.08 -0.24
CA GLY A 531 -15.26 31.47 -0.44
C GLY A 531 -14.94 32.30 0.77
N GLY A 532 -13.69 32.75 0.86
CA GLY A 532 -13.15 33.58 1.95
C GLY A 532 -14.12 34.65 2.43
N ARG A 533 -14.11 34.93 3.74
CA ARG A 533 -14.82 36.08 4.31
C ARG A 533 -13.96 37.33 4.13
N ARG A 534 -14.58 38.51 4.14
CA ARG A 534 -13.88 39.79 4.02
C ARG A 534 -12.85 39.96 5.15
N GLY A 535 -11.57 39.99 4.81
CA GLY A 535 -10.45 40.13 5.76
C GLY A 535 -9.73 38.84 6.16
N ASP A 536 -10.11 37.68 5.59
CA ASP A 536 -9.44 36.39 5.81
C ASP A 536 -8.72 35.91 4.54
N VAL A 537 -7.54 35.29 4.70
CA VAL A 537 -6.81 34.58 3.63
C VAL A 537 -7.66 33.42 3.09
N ALA A 538 -7.83 33.31 1.77
CA ALA A 538 -8.49 32.14 1.19
C ALA A 538 -7.61 30.90 1.35
N LEU A 539 -8.21 29.85 1.90
CA LEU A 539 -7.51 28.61 2.25
C LEU A 539 -7.98 27.46 1.39
N MET A 540 -7.11 26.46 1.25
CA MET A 540 -7.40 25.26 0.48
C MET A 540 -8.42 24.39 1.23
N ARG A 541 -9.57 24.15 0.62
CA ARG A 541 -10.64 23.32 1.16
C ARG A 541 -10.41 21.84 0.89
N LYS A 542 -10.11 21.50 -0.36
CA LYS A 542 -10.05 20.12 -0.84
C LYS A 542 -9.07 19.98 -1.99
N VAL A 543 -8.23 18.94 -1.93
CA VAL A 543 -7.36 18.52 -3.03
C VAL A 543 -7.82 17.15 -3.50
N THR A 544 -8.14 17.01 -4.78
CA THR A 544 -8.54 15.75 -5.41
C THR A 544 -7.51 15.34 -6.46
N VAL A 545 -7.00 14.12 -6.35
CA VAL A 545 -6.02 13.54 -7.26
C VAL A 545 -6.58 12.28 -7.88
N SER A 546 -6.65 12.22 -9.20
CA SER A 546 -6.93 10.98 -9.92
C SER A 546 -5.66 10.51 -10.62
N SER A 547 -5.24 9.26 -10.39
CA SER A 547 -4.06 8.66 -11.03
C SER A 547 -4.11 7.13 -10.96
N GLN A 548 -3.69 6.46 -12.04
CA GLN A 548 -3.54 5.01 -12.11
C GLN A 548 -4.78 4.19 -11.69
N GLY A 549 -5.99 4.74 -11.85
CA GLY A 549 -7.26 4.10 -11.49
C GLY A 549 -7.81 4.48 -10.11
N TYR A 550 -7.07 5.25 -9.31
CA TYR A 550 -7.49 5.74 -8.00
C TYR A 550 -7.92 7.20 -8.07
N THR A 551 -8.94 7.55 -7.29
CA THR A 551 -9.31 8.94 -6.98
C THR A 551 -9.19 9.19 -5.49
N VAL A 552 -8.26 10.05 -5.11
CA VAL A 552 -7.96 10.40 -3.71
C VAL A 552 -8.39 11.83 -3.43
N SER A 553 -9.15 12.03 -2.36
CA SER A 553 -9.54 13.34 -1.85
C SER A 553 -8.96 13.59 -0.46
N MET A 554 -8.25 14.71 -0.30
CA MET A 554 -7.72 15.24 0.96
C MET A 554 -8.48 16.52 1.30
N GLU A 555 -9.17 16.54 2.45
CA GLU A 555 -10.05 17.65 2.85
C GLU A 555 -9.52 18.33 4.12
N ARG A 556 -9.54 19.66 4.13
CA ARG A 556 -9.20 20.44 5.32
C ARG A 556 -10.21 20.18 6.44
N GLY A 557 -9.71 20.09 7.67
CA GLY A 557 -10.52 19.74 8.85
C GLY A 557 -10.65 18.22 9.07
N ARG A 558 -10.29 17.40 8.08
CA ARG A 558 -10.15 15.94 8.19
C ARG A 558 -8.69 15.55 8.10
N ARG A 559 -7.88 16.03 9.06
CA ARG A 559 -6.46 15.71 9.08
C ARG A 559 -6.28 14.21 9.29
N TRP A 560 -5.27 13.65 8.61
CA TRP A 560 -4.84 12.25 8.76
C TRP A 560 -5.84 11.18 8.28
N GLU A 561 -6.88 11.62 7.58
CA GLU A 561 -7.85 10.77 6.87
C GLU A 561 -7.89 11.19 5.40
N VAL A 562 -8.18 10.23 4.51
CA VAL A 562 -8.42 10.49 3.09
C VAL A 562 -9.60 9.71 2.58
N THR A 563 -10.21 10.18 1.51
CA THR A 563 -11.22 9.40 0.78
C THR A 563 -10.57 8.83 -0.48
N VAL A 564 -10.64 7.51 -0.69
CA VAL A 564 -10.14 6.81 -1.89
C VAL A 564 -11.29 6.08 -2.55
N ASP A 565 -11.59 6.42 -3.80
CA ASP A 565 -12.69 5.85 -4.59
C ASP A 565 -14.05 5.87 -3.86
N GLY A 566 -14.27 6.95 -3.10
CA GLY A 566 -15.47 7.16 -2.29
C GLY A 566 -15.44 6.53 -0.90
N GLU A 567 -14.44 5.70 -0.56
CA GLU A 567 -14.27 5.09 0.76
C GLU A 567 -13.36 5.93 1.67
N ARG A 568 -13.75 6.13 2.94
CA ARG A 568 -12.96 6.91 3.90
C ARG A 568 -11.98 6.00 4.63
N LEU A 569 -10.69 6.37 4.62
CA LEU A 569 -9.60 5.58 5.16
C LEU A 569 -8.70 6.41 6.08
N THR A 570 -8.31 5.83 7.21
CA THR A 570 -7.31 6.39 8.12
C THR A 570 -5.89 6.15 7.60
N LEU A 571 -5.01 7.13 7.75
CA LEU A 571 -3.61 7.03 7.35
C LEU A 571 -2.76 6.33 8.42
N PRO A 572 -1.65 5.65 8.02
CA PRO A 572 -1.12 5.53 6.66
C PRO A 572 -1.87 4.52 5.78
N LEU A 573 -1.82 4.74 4.47
CA LEU A 573 -2.40 3.88 3.44
C LEU A 573 -1.34 3.48 2.41
N VAL A 574 -1.22 2.17 2.16
CA VAL A 574 -0.49 1.63 1.01
C VAL A 574 -1.42 0.66 0.29
N THR A 575 -1.72 0.93 -0.98
CA THR A 575 -2.55 0.04 -1.80
C THR A 575 -1.86 -1.31 -2.03
N GLU A 576 -2.64 -2.40 -2.16
CA GLU A 576 -2.08 -3.75 -2.35
C GLU A 576 -1.18 -3.86 -3.60
N ASP A 577 -1.57 -3.19 -4.68
CA ASP A 577 -0.79 -3.11 -5.93
C ASP A 577 0.41 -2.15 -5.84
N ARG A 578 0.57 -1.48 -4.68
CA ARG A 578 1.60 -0.50 -4.34
C ARG A 578 1.69 0.69 -5.29
N LYS A 579 0.64 0.97 -6.08
CA LYS A 579 0.64 2.11 -6.99
C LYS A 579 0.40 3.43 -6.28
N LEU A 580 -0.33 3.40 -5.18
CA LEU A 580 -0.68 4.56 -4.38
C LEU A 580 -0.22 4.38 -2.93
N ARG A 581 0.40 5.43 -2.41
CA ARG A 581 0.72 5.58 -1.01
C ARG A 581 0.30 6.95 -0.50
N VAL A 582 -0.31 6.97 0.68
CA VAL A 582 -0.71 8.19 1.37
C VAL A 582 -0.31 8.09 2.83
N GLY A 583 0.23 9.15 3.42
CA GLY A 583 0.68 9.15 4.81
C GLY A 583 0.91 10.54 5.36
N GLN A 584 1.32 10.60 6.63
CA GLN A 584 1.74 11.82 7.30
C GLN A 584 3.26 11.90 7.39
N GLU A 585 3.81 13.05 7.00
CA GLU A 585 5.21 13.40 7.26
C GLU A 585 5.30 14.81 7.87
N GLY A 586 5.61 14.86 9.17
CA GLY A 586 5.54 16.09 9.96
C GLY A 586 4.11 16.64 10.02
N ALA A 587 3.94 17.92 9.68
CA ALA A 587 2.64 18.57 9.60
C ALA A 587 1.93 18.37 8.25
N ASN A 588 2.47 17.53 7.35
CA ASN A 588 1.98 17.42 5.97
C ASN A 588 1.33 16.07 5.67
N LEU A 589 0.27 16.12 4.86
CA LEU A 589 -0.22 14.98 4.10
C LEU A 589 0.67 14.78 2.87
N VAL A 590 1.15 13.56 2.70
CA VAL A 590 1.98 13.13 1.58
C VAL A 590 1.20 12.12 0.75
N LEU A 591 1.13 12.37 -0.56
CA LEU A 591 0.65 11.39 -1.54
C LEU A 591 1.77 11.07 -2.52
N GLN A 592 1.98 9.80 -2.79
CA GLN A 592 2.94 9.31 -3.77
C GLN A 592 2.31 8.25 -4.66
N THR A 593 2.62 8.34 -5.95
CA THR A 593 2.22 7.34 -6.94
C THR A 593 3.43 6.66 -7.55
N SER A 594 3.26 5.43 -8.02
CA SER A 594 4.30 4.69 -8.73
C SER A 594 4.73 5.35 -10.06
N SER A 595 3.90 6.24 -10.63
CA SER A 595 4.25 7.05 -11.81
C SER A 595 5.10 8.29 -11.50
N GLY A 596 5.45 8.51 -10.23
CA GLY A 596 6.33 9.59 -9.79
C GLY A 596 5.62 10.90 -9.42
N LEU A 597 4.30 11.00 -9.54
CA LEU A 597 3.54 12.15 -9.02
C LEU A 597 3.61 12.14 -7.49
N ARG A 598 4.01 13.27 -6.90
CA ARG A 598 4.07 13.48 -5.45
C ARG A 598 3.36 14.76 -5.05
N LEU A 599 2.60 14.72 -3.96
CA LEU A 599 2.00 15.89 -3.33
C LEU A 599 2.48 16.01 -1.89
N LEU A 600 2.68 17.25 -1.46
CA LEU A 600 2.90 17.65 -0.07
C LEU A 600 1.89 18.74 0.26
N TYR A 601 0.94 18.45 1.16
CA TYR A 601 -0.17 19.33 1.49
C TYR A 601 -0.27 19.52 3.00
N ASN A 602 -0.21 20.76 3.49
CA ASN A 602 -0.25 21.03 4.94
C ASN A 602 -1.67 21.13 5.53
N ALA A 603 -2.70 20.73 4.76
CA ALA A 603 -4.11 20.87 5.15
C ALA A 603 -4.54 22.32 5.44
N ALA A 604 -3.86 23.32 4.88
CA ALA A 604 -4.17 24.74 5.07
C ALA A 604 -3.82 25.58 3.84
N ALA A 605 -2.68 26.27 3.87
CA ALA A 605 -2.29 27.28 2.90
C ALA A 605 -1.06 26.88 2.08
N PHE A 606 -0.67 25.60 2.00
CA PHE A 606 0.47 25.16 1.20
C PHE A 606 0.22 23.82 0.54
N LEU A 607 0.40 23.78 -0.78
CA LEU A 607 0.38 22.59 -1.62
C LEU A 607 1.57 22.63 -2.57
N LEU A 608 2.39 21.60 -2.55
CA LEU A 608 3.45 21.36 -3.53
C LEU A 608 3.09 20.12 -4.35
N VAL A 609 2.95 20.31 -5.66
CA VAL A 609 2.78 19.23 -6.64
C VAL A 609 4.10 19.03 -7.36
N THR A 610 4.65 17.82 -7.32
CA THR A 610 5.91 17.46 -7.96
C THR A 610 5.68 16.39 -9.02
N ILE A 611 6.15 16.63 -10.24
CA ILE A 611 6.03 15.71 -11.37
C ILE A 611 7.39 15.44 -12.02
N PRO A 612 7.65 14.22 -12.51
CA PRO A 612 8.85 13.91 -13.29
C PRO A 612 9.06 14.79 -14.52
N ASP A 613 10.31 15.09 -14.88
CA ASP A 613 10.65 15.77 -16.15
C ASP A 613 10.14 15.04 -17.41
N ALA A 614 9.83 13.75 -17.32
CA ALA A 614 9.19 13.00 -18.40
C ALA A 614 7.83 13.59 -18.83
N TYR A 615 7.17 14.38 -17.96
CA TYR A 615 5.94 15.11 -18.25
C TYR A 615 6.15 16.48 -18.90
N ARG A 616 7.41 16.90 -19.14
CA ARG A 616 7.75 18.21 -19.72
C ARG A 616 7.01 18.44 -21.05
N GLY A 617 6.25 19.54 -21.14
CA GLY A 617 5.44 19.94 -22.30
C GLY A 617 4.17 19.12 -22.55
N ARG A 618 3.79 18.23 -21.61
CA ARG A 618 2.66 17.28 -21.76
C ARG A 618 1.50 17.51 -20.80
N VAL A 619 1.73 18.29 -19.76
CA VAL A 619 0.71 18.70 -18.81
C VAL A 619 0.06 20.00 -19.26
N CYS A 620 -1.14 20.26 -18.75
CA CYS A 620 -1.78 21.57 -18.84
C CYS A 620 -2.71 21.77 -17.64
N GLY A 621 -3.09 23.02 -17.38
CA GLY A 621 -3.82 23.44 -16.19
C GLY A 621 -3.27 24.77 -15.66
N LEU A 622 -3.70 25.17 -14.47
CA LEU A 622 -3.17 26.37 -13.80
C LEU A 622 -1.67 26.32 -13.51
N GLY A 623 -1.09 25.13 -13.43
CA GLY A 623 0.36 24.92 -13.29
C GLY A 623 1.17 25.16 -14.55
N GLY A 624 0.55 25.56 -15.66
CA GLY A 624 1.22 25.76 -16.93
C GLY A 624 1.47 24.47 -17.71
N ASN A 625 2.36 24.52 -18.69
CA ASN A 625 2.62 23.39 -19.59
C ASN A 625 3.92 22.62 -19.26
N PHE A 626 4.72 23.15 -18.33
CA PHE A 626 6.00 22.61 -17.88
C PHE A 626 6.98 22.38 -19.04
N ASN A 627 7.28 23.39 -19.84
CA ASN A 627 8.22 23.30 -20.98
C ASN A 627 9.53 24.08 -20.74
N GLY A 628 9.68 24.73 -19.59
CA GLY A 628 10.80 25.58 -19.20
C GLY A 628 10.69 27.05 -19.63
N ASP A 629 9.59 27.47 -20.25
CA ASP A 629 9.33 28.86 -20.64
C ASP A 629 8.13 29.43 -19.87
N PRO A 630 8.35 30.23 -18.81
CA PRO A 630 7.24 30.84 -18.08
C PRO A 630 6.39 31.79 -18.94
N GLY A 631 6.91 32.27 -20.09
CA GLY A 631 6.20 33.18 -20.97
C GLY A 631 4.90 32.60 -21.55
N ASP A 632 4.83 31.28 -21.73
CA ASP A 632 3.73 30.60 -22.42
C ASP A 632 2.84 29.73 -21.51
N ASP A 633 3.01 29.83 -20.19
CA ASP A 633 2.27 29.03 -19.21
C ASP A 633 0.75 29.31 -19.20
N PHE A 634 0.33 30.52 -19.59
CA PHE A 634 -1.08 30.90 -19.60
C PHE A 634 -1.78 30.41 -20.86
N GLN A 635 -1.94 29.09 -20.96
CA GLN A 635 -2.68 28.42 -22.03
C GLN A 635 -4.10 28.04 -21.59
N LEU A 636 -5.07 28.29 -22.46
CA LEU A 636 -6.45 27.84 -22.31
C LEU A 636 -6.54 26.31 -22.58
N PRO A 637 -7.67 25.64 -22.22
CA PRO A 637 -7.84 24.21 -22.46
C PRO A 637 -7.73 23.78 -23.93
N ASP A 638 -7.94 24.68 -24.88
CA ASP A 638 -7.77 24.44 -26.31
C ASP A 638 -6.31 24.62 -26.80
N GLY A 639 -5.41 25.02 -25.91
CA GLY A 639 -3.99 25.26 -26.19
C GLY A 639 -3.66 26.66 -26.71
N SER A 640 -4.65 27.55 -26.86
CA SER A 640 -4.40 28.95 -27.23
C SER A 640 -3.89 29.76 -26.04
N ALA A 641 -3.16 30.85 -26.31
CA ALA A 641 -2.66 31.73 -25.26
C ALA A 641 -3.80 32.62 -24.72
N ALA A 642 -3.92 32.69 -23.40
CA ALA A 642 -4.84 33.60 -22.73
C ALA A 642 -4.38 35.06 -22.90
N LYS A 643 -5.32 35.98 -23.01
CA LYS A 643 -5.09 37.42 -23.14
C LYS A 643 -4.95 38.10 -21.77
N SER A 644 -5.46 37.48 -20.71
CA SER A 644 -5.35 37.95 -19.34
C SER A 644 -5.27 36.79 -18.35
N THR A 645 -4.79 37.08 -17.14
CA THR A 645 -4.81 36.12 -16.01
C THR A 645 -6.23 35.67 -15.70
N GLU A 646 -7.20 36.56 -15.78
CA GLU A 646 -8.61 36.27 -15.51
C GLU A 646 -9.22 35.28 -16.52
N GLU A 647 -8.92 35.48 -17.81
CA GLU A 647 -9.34 34.54 -18.88
C GLU A 647 -8.70 33.16 -18.67
N PHE A 648 -7.39 33.15 -18.38
CA PHE A 648 -6.65 31.92 -18.09
C PHE A 648 -7.29 31.15 -16.93
N VAL A 649 -7.46 31.80 -15.79
CA VAL A 649 -8.04 31.22 -14.58
C VAL A 649 -9.45 30.66 -14.82
N THR A 650 -10.32 31.48 -15.42
CA THR A 650 -11.72 31.14 -15.67
C THR A 650 -11.84 29.89 -16.56
N SER A 651 -10.95 29.76 -17.53
CA SER A 651 -10.97 28.61 -18.45
C SER A 651 -10.65 27.26 -17.81
N TRP A 652 -10.01 27.26 -16.62
CA TRP A 652 -9.60 26.05 -15.90
C TRP A 652 -10.53 25.68 -14.71
N MET A 653 -11.66 26.37 -14.58
CA MET A 653 -12.68 26.05 -13.58
C MET A 653 -13.36 24.71 -13.87
N VAL A 654 -13.70 23.97 -12.80
CA VAL A 654 -14.50 22.75 -12.85
C VAL A 654 -15.97 23.11 -12.54
N PRO A 655 -16.94 22.81 -13.42
CA PRO A 655 -18.35 23.06 -13.16
C PRO A 655 -18.85 22.23 -11.96
N LEU A 656 -19.57 22.85 -11.03
CA LEU A 656 -20.27 22.17 -9.94
C LEU A 656 -21.78 22.24 -10.22
N GLU A 657 -22.49 21.12 -10.13
CA GLU A 657 -23.91 21.03 -10.54
C GLU A 657 -24.88 21.82 -9.64
N ASP A 658 -24.47 22.26 -8.44
CA ASP A 658 -25.37 22.96 -7.49
C ASP A 658 -24.70 24.10 -6.67
N ALA A 659 -23.49 24.56 -7.03
CA ALA A 659 -22.76 25.59 -6.28
C ALA A 659 -22.61 26.90 -7.05
N VAL A 660 -23.03 28.01 -6.44
CA VAL A 660 -22.74 29.37 -6.94
C VAL A 660 -21.28 29.70 -6.66
N CYS A 661 -20.43 29.51 -7.67
CA CYS A 661 -19.04 29.96 -7.64
C CYS A 661 -18.97 31.50 -7.62
N THR A 662 -18.23 32.06 -6.67
CA THR A 662 -17.89 33.50 -6.66
C THR A 662 -16.54 33.70 -7.34
N GLN A 663 -16.55 34.29 -8.54
CA GLN A 663 -15.32 34.74 -9.19
C GLN A 663 -14.87 36.06 -8.55
N GLY A 664 -13.65 36.09 -8.03
CA GLY A 664 -13.11 37.27 -7.36
C GLY A 664 -13.75 37.57 -6.00
N CYS A 665 -13.44 38.75 -5.50
CA CYS A 665 -13.93 39.30 -4.24
C CYS A 665 -14.30 40.77 -4.45
N ASP A 666 -15.53 41.16 -4.07
CA ASP A 666 -15.94 42.56 -4.08
C ASP A 666 -15.26 43.31 -2.92
N GLY A 667 -14.21 44.08 -3.24
CA GLY A 667 -13.48 44.91 -2.29
C GLY A 667 -12.42 44.18 -1.48
N CYS A 668 -11.63 43.31 -2.13
CA CYS A 668 -10.42 42.75 -1.52
C CYS A 668 -9.48 43.87 -1.03
N PRO A 669 -8.76 43.64 0.07
CA PRO A 669 -7.72 44.56 0.53
C PRO A 669 -6.68 44.74 -0.58
N THR A 670 -6.54 45.95 -1.09
CA THR A 670 -5.42 46.31 -1.96
C THR A 670 -4.23 46.63 -1.06
N CYS A 671 -3.28 45.70 -0.98
CA CYS A 671 -2.02 45.97 -0.30
C CYS A 671 -1.04 46.66 -1.26
N ASP A 672 -0.86 47.96 -1.10
CA ASP A 672 0.20 48.69 -1.80
C ASP A 672 1.57 48.53 -1.10
N ALA A 673 2.63 48.99 -1.76
CA ALA A 673 3.99 48.84 -1.25
C ALA A 673 4.22 49.56 0.09
N ASP A 674 3.53 50.68 0.33
CA ASP A 674 3.66 51.45 1.56
C ASP A 674 2.95 50.75 2.73
N ALA A 675 1.79 50.14 2.48
CA ALA A 675 1.07 49.31 3.43
C ALA A 675 1.81 48.01 3.77
N ALA A 676 2.50 47.40 2.80
CA ALA A 676 3.29 46.19 2.99
C ALA A 676 4.64 46.42 3.73
N ALA A 677 5.24 47.60 3.55
CA ALA A 677 6.60 47.89 4.02
C ALA A 677 6.89 47.55 5.50
N PRO A 678 5.98 47.78 6.48
CA PRO A 678 6.22 47.43 7.88
C PRO A 678 6.50 45.95 8.10
N TYR A 679 5.94 45.07 7.26
CA TYR A 679 6.05 43.62 7.40
C TYR A 679 7.34 43.04 6.82
N GLY A 680 8.14 43.83 6.11
CA GLY A 680 9.35 43.38 5.41
C GLY A 680 10.62 43.27 6.25
N THR A 681 10.54 43.49 7.57
CA THR A 681 11.73 43.59 8.43
C THR A 681 11.69 42.62 9.60
N GLY A 682 12.87 42.28 10.13
CA GLY A 682 13.01 41.52 11.37
C GLY A 682 12.38 40.12 11.34
N ASP A 683 11.65 39.81 12.40
CA ASP A 683 10.96 38.54 12.66
C ASP A 683 9.62 38.40 11.92
N GLN A 684 9.27 39.34 11.04
CA GLN A 684 8.10 39.24 10.18
C GLN A 684 8.47 38.53 8.86
N CYS A 685 8.11 39.06 7.70
CA CYS A 685 8.50 38.44 6.43
C CYS A 685 10.01 38.52 6.17
N GLY A 686 10.71 39.48 6.76
CA GLY A 686 12.16 39.68 6.60
C GLY A 686 13.02 38.45 6.90
N ILE A 687 12.58 37.59 7.83
CA ILE A 687 13.27 36.35 8.21
C ILE A 687 13.48 35.38 7.03
N ILE A 688 12.62 35.43 6.01
CA ILE A 688 12.74 34.60 4.79
C ILE A 688 14.03 34.94 4.02
N GLN A 689 14.39 36.23 3.97
CA GLN A 689 15.52 36.72 3.20
C GLN A 689 16.84 36.81 3.98
N ASP A 690 16.81 36.64 5.31
CA ASP A 690 18.02 36.74 6.14
C ASP A 690 18.99 35.57 5.84
N PRO A 691 20.18 35.83 5.26
CA PRO A 691 21.14 34.78 4.94
C PRO A 691 21.82 34.18 6.19
N THR A 692 21.74 34.87 7.33
CA THR A 692 22.22 34.41 8.64
C THR A 692 21.11 33.85 9.52
N GLY A 693 19.85 33.97 9.07
CA GLY A 693 18.67 33.49 9.75
C GLY A 693 18.43 31.98 9.59
N PRO A 694 17.30 31.48 10.10
CA PRO A 694 17.02 30.04 10.18
C PRO A 694 16.87 29.35 8.82
N PHE A 695 16.61 30.11 7.76
CA PHE A 695 16.46 29.61 6.40
C PHE A 695 17.69 29.87 5.51
N GLY A 696 18.77 30.47 6.02
CA GLY A 696 19.92 30.87 5.19
C GLY A 696 20.54 29.72 4.37
N ALA A 697 20.63 28.52 4.96
CA ALA A 697 21.14 27.33 4.26
C ALA A 697 20.22 26.83 3.13
N CYS A 698 18.95 27.25 3.13
CA CYS A 698 17.96 26.89 2.11
C CYS A 698 18.05 27.76 0.85
N HIS A 699 18.61 28.99 0.94
CA HIS A 699 18.61 29.97 -0.15
C HIS A 699 19.27 29.46 -1.45
N GLN A 700 20.19 28.50 -1.34
CA GLN A 700 20.85 27.88 -2.50
C GLN A 700 19.98 26.83 -3.21
N ARG A 701 18.92 26.33 -2.54
CA ARG A 701 18.02 25.29 -3.06
C ARG A 701 16.62 25.83 -3.38
N VAL A 702 16.15 26.80 -2.62
CA VAL A 702 14.87 27.48 -2.82
C VAL A 702 15.13 28.98 -2.74
N SER A 703 14.74 29.72 -3.78
CA SER A 703 14.92 31.17 -3.81
C SER A 703 13.95 31.84 -2.81
N PRO A 704 14.43 32.71 -1.90
CA PRO A 704 13.59 33.36 -0.90
C PRO A 704 12.71 34.48 -1.48
N GLY A 705 13.06 35.02 -2.65
CA GLY A 705 12.47 36.25 -3.18
C GLY A 705 10.96 36.19 -3.36
N GLN A 706 10.45 35.11 -3.95
CA GLN A 706 9.02 34.97 -4.23
C GLN A 706 8.21 34.76 -2.93
N TYR A 707 8.66 33.86 -2.06
CA TYR A 707 8.02 33.58 -0.76
C TYR A 707 7.98 34.83 0.13
N PHE A 708 9.00 35.68 0.06
CA PHE A 708 9.03 36.96 0.77
C PHE A 708 7.94 37.91 0.27
N GLN A 709 7.77 38.06 -1.05
CA GLN A 709 6.74 38.94 -1.62
C GLN A 709 5.33 38.43 -1.32
N GLN A 710 5.12 37.11 -1.39
CA GLN A 710 3.86 36.47 -1.02
C GLN A 710 3.52 36.70 0.45
N CYS A 711 4.50 36.51 1.36
CA CYS A 711 4.34 36.80 2.78
C CYS A 711 3.91 38.26 3.02
N LEU A 712 4.57 39.22 2.36
CA LEU A 712 4.21 40.64 2.50
C LEU A 712 2.76 40.90 2.11
N HIS A 713 2.33 40.32 0.98
CA HIS A 713 0.96 40.45 0.49
C HIS A 713 -0.04 39.81 1.46
N ASP A 714 0.15 38.54 1.84
CA ASP A 714 -0.75 37.80 2.72
C ASP A 714 -0.92 38.48 4.08
N VAL A 715 0.19 38.89 4.71
CA VAL A 715 0.16 39.54 6.03
C VAL A 715 -0.55 40.88 5.95
N CYS A 716 -0.32 41.65 4.90
CA CYS A 716 -0.96 42.94 4.70
C CYS A 716 -2.45 42.81 4.36
N ALA A 717 -2.83 41.86 3.50
CA ALA A 717 -4.22 41.58 3.17
C ALA A 717 -5.02 41.12 4.41
N ALA A 718 -4.34 40.50 5.36
CA ALA A 718 -4.92 40.12 6.65
C ALA A 718 -4.73 41.19 7.74
N ASP A 719 -4.47 42.45 7.40
CA ASP A 719 -4.28 43.58 8.34
C ASP A 719 -3.23 43.29 9.45
N GLY A 720 -2.16 42.59 9.09
CA GLY A 720 -1.10 42.18 10.02
C GLY A 720 -1.43 40.96 10.87
N ALA A 721 -2.44 40.17 10.51
CA ALA A 721 -2.81 38.97 11.25
C ALA A 721 -1.63 38.00 11.35
N ARG A 722 -1.37 37.55 12.58
CA ARG A 722 -0.26 36.66 12.89
C ARG A 722 -0.35 35.31 12.19
N ASP A 723 -1.56 34.78 12.03
CA ASP A 723 -1.78 33.48 11.40
C ASP A 723 -1.35 33.49 9.91
N ALA A 724 -1.57 34.60 9.20
CA ALA A 724 -1.11 34.79 7.83
C ALA A 724 0.42 34.77 7.73
N LEU A 725 1.11 35.44 8.67
CA LEU A 725 2.58 35.39 8.77
C LEU A 725 3.05 33.96 9.03
N CYS A 726 2.46 33.26 10.01
CA CYS A 726 2.88 31.92 10.38
C CYS A 726 2.64 30.89 9.26
N HIS A 727 1.55 31.01 8.51
CA HIS A 727 1.29 30.18 7.33
C HIS A 727 2.35 30.42 6.24
N SER A 728 2.70 31.68 5.98
CA SER A 728 3.73 32.04 4.99
C SER A 728 5.11 31.49 5.36
N LEU A 729 5.51 31.65 6.62
CA LEU A 729 6.79 31.11 7.13
C LEU A 729 6.81 29.58 7.10
N GLN A 730 5.70 28.93 7.46
CA GLN A 730 5.58 27.48 7.42
C GLN A 730 5.62 26.93 5.99
N ALA A 731 5.04 27.63 5.02
CA ALA A 731 5.12 27.26 3.60
C ALA A 731 6.58 27.26 3.12
N TYR A 732 7.36 28.29 3.47
CA TYR A 732 8.78 28.35 3.11
C TYR A 732 9.60 27.28 3.83
N ALA A 733 9.35 27.03 5.12
CA ALA A 733 9.98 25.96 5.88
C ALA A 733 9.72 24.58 5.23
N ALA A 734 8.48 24.28 4.86
CA ALA A 734 8.12 23.04 4.17
C ALA A 734 8.77 22.93 2.79
N ALA A 735 8.82 24.02 2.02
CA ALA A 735 9.51 24.05 0.72
C ALA A 735 11.01 23.76 0.87
N CYS A 736 11.67 24.33 1.88
CA CYS A 736 13.07 24.09 2.21
C CYS A 736 13.35 22.63 2.57
N GLN A 737 12.55 22.06 3.46
CA GLN A 737 12.67 20.65 3.87
C GLN A 737 12.38 19.70 2.69
N ALA A 738 11.37 20.01 1.87
CA ALA A 738 11.07 19.25 0.66
C ALA A 738 12.16 19.34 -0.43
N ALA A 739 13.04 20.34 -0.35
CA ALA A 739 14.25 20.48 -1.18
C ALA A 739 15.49 19.86 -0.51
N GLY A 740 15.34 19.26 0.68
CA GLY A 740 16.40 18.64 1.46
C GLY A 740 17.39 19.63 2.08
N ALA A 741 16.99 20.89 2.26
CA ALA A 741 17.78 21.88 2.98
C ALA A 741 17.63 21.69 4.50
N GLY A 742 18.73 21.80 5.24
CA GLY A 742 18.68 21.93 6.70
C GLY A 742 18.21 23.33 7.07
N ILE A 743 17.27 23.43 8.01
CA ILE A 743 16.80 24.68 8.60
C ILE A 743 17.03 24.64 10.12
N THR A 744 17.15 25.80 10.77
CA THR A 744 17.24 25.89 12.23
C THR A 744 15.96 26.44 12.85
N ALA A 745 15.86 26.41 14.17
CA ALA A 745 14.65 26.78 14.88
C ALA A 745 14.22 28.22 14.56
N TRP A 746 12.97 28.37 14.11
CA TRP A 746 12.36 29.66 13.75
C TRP A 746 11.09 29.97 14.57
N ARG A 747 10.45 28.95 15.16
CA ARG A 747 9.31 29.10 16.09
C ARG A 747 9.79 29.27 17.52
N THR A 748 9.01 30.00 18.31
CA THR A 748 9.16 30.07 19.78
C THR A 748 7.79 29.94 20.44
N ALA A 749 7.75 29.83 21.78
CA ALA A 749 6.47 29.80 22.52
C ALA A 749 5.61 31.04 22.25
N ASP A 750 6.26 32.19 22.02
CA ASP A 750 5.60 33.46 21.75
C ASP A 750 5.55 33.82 20.27
N PHE A 751 6.17 33.03 19.37
CA PHE A 751 6.28 33.30 17.94
C PHE A 751 5.92 32.08 17.07
N CYS A 752 4.76 32.16 16.42
CA CYS A 752 4.19 31.08 15.61
C CYS A 752 4.23 29.71 16.32
N PRO A 753 3.73 29.60 17.57
CA PRO A 753 3.76 28.32 18.28
C PRO A 753 2.96 27.27 17.51
N LEU A 754 3.50 26.05 17.44
CA LEU A 754 2.80 24.91 16.87
C LEU A 754 2.27 24.04 18.00
N SER A 755 0.94 23.97 18.13
CA SER A 755 0.29 23.15 19.13
C SER A 755 0.26 21.69 18.72
N CYS A 756 0.77 20.82 19.61
CA CYS A 756 0.78 19.39 19.42
C CYS A 756 -0.31 18.70 20.25
N PRO A 757 -0.87 17.57 19.78
CA PRO A 757 -1.84 16.81 20.57
C PRO A 757 -1.22 16.32 21.88
N PRO A 758 -2.04 15.92 22.87
CA PRO A 758 -1.53 15.32 24.10
C PRO A 758 -0.53 14.18 23.81
N HIS A 759 0.49 14.05 24.67
CA HIS A 759 1.57 13.06 24.53
C HIS A 759 2.42 13.22 23.25
N SER A 760 2.62 14.46 22.83
CA SER A 760 3.55 14.81 21.77
C SER A 760 4.12 16.20 21.95
N HIS A 761 5.26 16.45 21.31
CA HIS A 761 5.95 17.74 21.33
C HIS A 761 6.31 18.18 19.91
N TYR A 762 6.54 19.48 19.77
CA TYR A 762 7.01 20.07 18.53
C TYR A 762 8.46 19.65 18.26
N GLU A 763 8.75 19.27 17.02
CA GLU A 763 10.09 18.98 16.54
C GLU A 763 10.26 19.57 15.13
N LEU A 764 11.42 20.19 14.87
CA LEU A 764 11.70 20.84 13.59
C LEU A 764 11.93 19.81 12.49
N CYS A 765 12.43 18.62 12.85
CA CYS A 765 12.76 17.55 11.92
C CYS A 765 12.30 16.21 12.49
N THR A 766 11.00 15.93 12.40
CA THR A 766 10.42 14.65 12.85
C THR A 766 10.21 13.68 11.70
N ARG A 767 10.36 12.38 12.00
CA ARG A 767 10.11 11.25 11.10
C ARG A 767 8.83 10.51 11.49
N THR A 768 7.69 11.21 11.45
CA THR A 768 6.38 10.71 11.92
C THR A 768 5.96 9.37 11.31
N CYS A 769 6.33 9.11 10.06
CA CYS A 769 6.10 7.85 9.34
C CYS A 769 6.74 6.62 10.02
N ASP A 770 7.86 6.78 10.74
CA ASP A 770 8.51 5.69 11.46
C ASP A 770 7.80 5.34 12.79
N PHE A 771 7.05 6.28 13.36
CA PHE A 771 6.43 6.19 14.68
C PHE A 771 4.91 6.27 14.61
N THR A 772 4.31 5.38 13.82
CA THR A 772 2.85 5.20 13.76
C THR A 772 2.45 3.86 14.38
N CYS A 773 1.19 3.71 14.80
CA CYS A 773 0.68 2.42 15.21
C CYS A 773 0.78 1.36 14.09
N ALA A 774 0.67 1.79 12.82
CA ALA A 774 0.84 0.93 11.66
C ALA A 774 2.29 0.42 11.49
N SER A 775 3.30 1.24 11.83
CA SER A 775 4.72 0.89 11.64
C SER A 775 5.18 -0.29 12.50
N LEU A 776 4.41 -0.62 13.53
CA LEU A 776 4.64 -1.77 14.40
C LEU A 776 4.45 -3.10 13.68
N SER A 777 3.48 -3.17 12.76
CA SER A 777 3.22 -4.36 11.95
C SER A 777 3.98 -4.31 10.63
N VAL A 778 3.89 -3.19 9.91
CA VAL A 778 4.55 -2.98 8.61
C VAL A 778 5.14 -1.57 8.58
N PRO A 779 6.48 -1.41 8.59
CA PRO A 779 7.08 -0.09 8.47
C PRO A 779 6.74 0.53 7.11
N ALA A 780 6.29 1.79 7.12
CA ALA A 780 6.07 2.57 5.91
C ALA A 780 7.29 3.50 5.70
N PRO A 781 8.06 3.36 4.61
CA PRO A 781 9.34 4.08 4.47
C PRO A 781 9.16 5.58 4.23
N CYS A 782 9.59 6.50 5.09
CA CYS A 782 9.42 7.94 4.83
C CYS A 782 9.89 8.39 3.43
N ALA A 783 9.08 9.22 2.77
CA ALA A 783 9.33 9.75 1.44
C ALA A 783 10.41 10.84 1.43
N TRP A 784 10.49 11.62 2.51
CA TRP A 784 11.52 12.60 2.76
C TRP A 784 12.30 12.28 4.04
N PRO A 785 13.50 12.89 4.23
CA PRO A 785 14.30 12.66 5.42
C PRO A 785 13.56 12.99 6.73
N CYS A 786 12.87 14.13 6.78
CA CYS A 786 12.02 14.60 7.88
C CYS A 786 11.26 15.87 7.48
N PHE A 787 10.24 16.24 8.26
CA PHE A 787 9.56 17.53 8.18
C PHE A 787 9.29 18.10 9.57
N GLU A 788 9.05 19.41 9.64
CA GLU A 788 8.53 20.07 10.85
C GLU A 788 7.15 19.49 11.21
N GLY A 789 6.93 19.20 12.50
CA GLY A 789 5.65 18.70 12.97
C GLY A 789 5.65 18.27 14.44
N CYS A 790 4.64 17.48 14.80
CA CYS A 790 4.51 16.92 16.14
C CYS A 790 5.08 15.51 16.18
N GLN A 791 5.99 15.27 17.12
CA GLN A 791 6.56 13.97 17.42
C GLN A 791 5.90 13.42 18.68
N CYS A 792 5.37 12.19 18.60
CA CYS A 792 4.86 11.52 19.80
C CYS A 792 5.98 11.36 20.84
N ASP A 793 5.61 11.56 22.10
CA ASP A 793 6.47 11.34 23.24
C ASP A 793 6.79 9.85 23.37
N ASP A 794 7.87 9.52 24.07
CA ASP A 794 8.30 8.14 24.24
C ASP A 794 7.18 7.29 24.88
N GLY A 795 6.97 6.08 24.36
CA GLY A 795 5.88 5.19 24.76
C GLY A 795 4.53 5.47 24.07
N HIS A 796 4.45 6.50 23.23
CA HIS A 796 3.26 6.84 22.46
C HIS A 796 3.52 6.75 20.96
N LEU A 797 2.46 6.47 20.20
CA LEU A 797 2.50 6.26 18.76
C LEU A 797 1.31 6.92 18.09
N PHE A 798 1.54 7.40 16.87
CA PHE A 798 0.50 8.08 16.12
C PHE A 798 -0.49 7.08 15.52
N ASP A 799 -1.77 7.17 15.88
CA ASP A 799 -2.83 6.26 15.43
C ASP A 799 -3.66 6.80 14.25
N GLY A 800 -3.20 7.86 13.58
CA GLY A 800 -4.01 8.54 12.57
C GLY A 800 -4.89 9.65 13.10
N ASP A 801 -4.83 9.99 14.40
CA ASP A 801 -5.52 11.16 14.97
C ASP A 801 -4.76 11.74 16.18
N ALA A 802 -4.30 10.87 17.08
CA ALA A 802 -3.61 11.25 18.29
C ALA A 802 -2.36 10.37 18.55
N CYS A 803 -1.52 10.83 19.48
CA CYS A 803 -0.47 10.00 20.05
C CYS A 803 -1.07 9.16 21.19
N VAL A 804 -1.20 7.87 20.95
CA VAL A 804 -1.82 6.91 21.90
C VAL A 804 -0.78 5.97 22.47
N SER A 805 -1.04 5.43 23.67
CA SER A 805 -0.20 4.39 24.24
C SER A 805 -0.22 3.12 23.37
N LEU A 806 0.84 2.31 23.44
CA LEU A 806 0.99 1.07 22.67
C LEU A 806 -0.22 0.12 22.76
N GLU A 807 -0.88 0.06 23.92
CA GLU A 807 -2.06 -0.80 24.16
C GLU A 807 -3.32 -0.33 23.42
N ARG A 808 -3.32 0.91 22.92
CA ARG A 808 -4.43 1.52 22.17
C ARG A 808 -4.13 1.58 20.67
N CYS A 809 -3.00 1.03 20.23
CA CYS A 809 -2.71 0.93 18.81
C CYS A 809 -3.65 -0.05 18.09
N GLY A 810 -3.97 0.31 16.86
CA GLY A 810 -4.83 -0.46 15.98
C GLY A 810 -4.12 -1.60 15.22
N CYS A 811 -4.69 -1.98 14.08
CA CYS A 811 -4.30 -3.14 13.28
C CYS A 811 -4.07 -2.72 11.82
N VAL A 812 -3.18 -3.41 11.11
CA VAL A 812 -3.03 -3.23 9.66
C VAL A 812 -3.66 -4.43 8.93
N HIS A 813 -4.50 -4.15 7.94
CA HIS A 813 -5.13 -5.15 7.08
C HIS A 813 -5.09 -4.71 5.62
N GLN A 814 -4.52 -5.52 4.72
CA GLN A 814 -4.47 -5.23 3.29
C GLN A 814 -3.92 -3.82 2.95
N GLY A 815 -2.92 -3.38 3.72
CA GLY A 815 -2.30 -2.07 3.57
C GLY A 815 -3.13 -0.88 4.09
N ARG A 816 -4.28 -1.15 4.71
CA ARG A 816 -5.14 -0.19 5.41
C ARG A 816 -4.88 -0.26 6.92
N TYR A 817 -4.77 0.90 7.57
CA TYR A 817 -4.70 0.98 9.02
C TYR A 817 -6.11 1.13 9.62
N LEU A 818 -6.41 0.34 10.64
CA LEU A 818 -7.67 0.30 11.37
C LEU A 818 -7.41 0.68 12.81
N LYS A 819 -8.14 1.63 13.36
CA LYS A 819 -8.00 2.04 14.76
C LYS A 819 -8.40 0.91 15.72
N ALA A 820 -7.92 0.97 16.96
CA ALA A 820 -8.30 0.00 17.98
C ALA A 820 -9.81 0.04 18.23
N GLY A 821 -10.45 -1.14 18.17
CA GLY A 821 -11.90 -1.31 18.29
C GLY A 821 -12.67 -1.12 16.98
N GLU A 822 -12.00 -0.69 15.90
CA GLU A 822 -12.64 -0.46 14.61
C GLU A 822 -13.13 -1.76 13.99
N THR A 823 -14.27 -1.70 13.29
CA THR A 823 -14.84 -2.82 12.56
C THR A 823 -15.09 -2.43 11.11
N VAL A 824 -14.51 -3.18 10.20
CA VAL A 824 -14.51 -2.94 8.75
C VAL A 824 -15.21 -4.10 8.06
N THR A 825 -15.95 -3.78 7.01
CA THR A 825 -16.56 -4.76 6.11
C THR A 825 -15.89 -4.65 4.75
N SER A 826 -15.58 -5.79 4.12
CA SER A 826 -14.94 -5.82 2.79
C SER A 826 -15.85 -5.20 1.72
N ASN A 827 -15.26 -4.80 0.58
CA ASN A 827 -15.92 -4.09 -0.53
C ASN A 827 -17.10 -4.81 -1.18
N ASN A 828 -17.30 -6.09 -0.88
CA ASN A 828 -18.41 -6.92 -1.36
C ASN A 828 -19.23 -7.51 -0.20
N CYS A 829 -19.04 -7.00 1.02
CA CYS A 829 -19.69 -7.47 2.23
C CYS A 829 -19.55 -8.98 2.43
N THR A 830 -18.39 -9.55 2.08
CA THR A 830 -18.08 -10.99 2.25
C THR A 830 -17.30 -11.29 3.52
N THR A 831 -16.62 -10.29 4.08
CA THR A 831 -15.78 -10.43 5.26
C THR A 831 -16.00 -9.23 6.17
N LYS A 832 -16.13 -9.48 7.47
CA LYS A 832 -16.19 -8.47 8.51
C LYS A 832 -15.00 -8.66 9.44
N CYS A 833 -14.21 -7.62 9.65
CA CYS A 833 -12.99 -7.64 10.46
C CYS A 833 -13.09 -6.66 11.61
N HIS A 834 -12.76 -7.10 12.82
CA HIS A 834 -12.69 -6.31 14.03
C HIS A 834 -11.24 -6.23 14.53
N CYS A 835 -10.73 -5.02 14.72
CA CYS A 835 -9.40 -4.78 15.27
C CYS A 835 -9.46 -4.72 16.79
N HIS A 836 -8.96 -5.76 17.46
CA HIS A 836 -8.84 -5.76 18.91
C HIS A 836 -7.42 -5.37 19.34
N PRO A 837 -7.22 -4.34 20.19
CA PRO A 837 -5.89 -3.82 20.51
C PRO A 837 -4.87 -4.87 20.99
N SER A 838 -5.28 -5.84 21.80
CA SER A 838 -4.38 -6.92 22.29
C SER A 838 -4.39 -8.20 21.47
N HIS A 839 -5.46 -8.46 20.70
CA HIS A 839 -5.64 -9.74 19.99
C HIS A 839 -5.37 -9.61 18.50
N GLY A 840 -5.13 -8.39 18.01
CA GLY A 840 -4.98 -8.08 16.60
C GLY A 840 -6.32 -8.15 15.85
N LEU A 841 -6.22 -8.37 14.55
CA LEU A 841 -7.37 -8.41 13.66
C LEU A 841 -8.08 -9.77 13.74
N THR A 842 -9.41 -9.74 13.93
CA THR A 842 -10.28 -10.92 13.87
C THR A 842 -11.28 -10.75 12.75
N CYS A 843 -11.30 -11.65 11.78
CA CYS A 843 -12.18 -11.57 10.62
C CYS A 843 -13.12 -12.78 10.56
N GLU A 844 -14.38 -12.54 10.19
CA GLU A 844 -15.41 -13.54 9.97
C GLU A 844 -16.07 -13.36 8.60
N ALA A 845 -16.51 -14.46 7.98
CA ALA A 845 -17.27 -14.40 6.74
C ALA A 845 -18.67 -13.82 7.01
N THR A 846 -19.10 -12.88 6.17
CA THR A 846 -20.42 -12.24 6.25
C THR A 846 -21.07 -12.18 4.87
N ARG A 847 -22.36 -11.82 4.82
CA ARG A 847 -23.13 -11.56 3.60
C ARG A 847 -24.28 -10.61 3.92
N CYS A 848 -24.70 -9.80 2.94
CA CYS A 848 -25.85 -8.92 3.17
C CYS A 848 -27.14 -9.72 3.42
N PRO A 849 -28.01 -9.24 4.33
CA PRO A 849 -29.35 -9.79 4.49
C PRO A 849 -30.16 -9.78 3.17
N PRO A 850 -31.16 -10.66 3.02
CA PRO A 850 -32.04 -10.64 1.86
C PRO A 850 -32.73 -9.27 1.68
N GLY A 851 -32.67 -8.70 0.47
CA GLY A 851 -33.24 -7.39 0.14
C GLY A 851 -32.30 -6.20 0.37
N GLU A 852 -31.06 -6.46 0.78
CA GLU A 852 -30.00 -5.46 0.90
C GLU A 852 -28.86 -5.76 -0.08
N VAL A 853 -28.29 -4.70 -0.66
CA VAL A 853 -27.12 -4.77 -1.53
C VAL A 853 -25.94 -4.09 -0.83
N CYS A 854 -24.74 -4.63 -1.03
CA CYS A 854 -23.53 -3.99 -0.53
C CYS A 854 -23.28 -2.72 -1.32
N ALA A 855 -23.27 -1.58 -0.65
CA ALA A 855 -23.03 -0.28 -1.25
C ALA A 855 -22.27 0.63 -0.29
N THR A 856 -21.54 1.60 -0.85
CA THR A 856 -20.81 2.60 -0.08
C THR A 856 -21.77 3.68 0.43
N GLN A 857 -21.94 3.79 1.75
CA GLN A 857 -22.67 4.89 2.39
C GLN A 857 -21.75 5.64 3.34
N GLU A 858 -21.67 6.96 3.21
CA GLU A 858 -20.78 7.84 3.98
C GLU A 858 -19.29 7.41 3.97
N GLY A 859 -18.87 6.76 2.89
CA GLY A 859 -17.53 6.23 2.73
C GLY A 859 -17.25 4.93 3.46
N THR A 860 -18.28 4.18 3.86
CA THR A 860 -18.15 2.83 4.43
C THR A 860 -19.02 1.83 3.68
N GLN A 861 -18.53 0.59 3.52
CA GLN A 861 -19.28 -0.49 2.89
C GLN A 861 -20.36 -0.99 3.85
N ARG A 862 -21.62 -0.86 3.44
CA ARG A 862 -22.79 -1.26 4.25
C ARG A 862 -23.77 -2.04 3.38
N CYS A 863 -24.51 -2.93 4.03
CA CYS A 863 -25.68 -3.52 3.43
C CYS A 863 -26.80 -2.49 3.50
N LEU A 864 -27.23 -1.99 2.34
CA LEU A 864 -28.28 -0.99 2.21
C LEU A 864 -29.51 -1.62 1.59
N ARG A 865 -30.69 -1.25 2.09
CA ARG A 865 -31.94 -1.57 1.41
C ARG A 865 -31.98 -0.81 0.08
N GLN A 866 -32.24 -1.53 -0.99
CA GLN A 866 -32.36 -0.93 -2.32
C GLN A 866 -33.72 -0.22 -2.40
N GLU A 867 -33.72 1.12 -2.50
CA GLU A 867 -34.92 1.93 -2.67
C GLU A 867 -34.85 2.67 -4.00
N GLY A 868 -35.93 2.65 -4.77
CA GLY A 868 -36.05 3.36 -6.04
C GLY A 868 -36.54 4.77 -5.77
N ARG A 869 -35.91 5.77 -6.38
CA ARG A 869 -36.34 7.17 -6.27
C ARG A 869 -36.73 7.73 -7.65
N CYS A 870 -37.99 8.13 -7.80
CA CYS A 870 -38.46 8.89 -8.95
C CYS A 870 -38.70 10.34 -8.53
N GLN A 871 -38.29 11.32 -9.34
CA GLN A 871 -38.35 12.74 -8.97
C GLN A 871 -38.95 13.56 -10.11
N VAL A 872 -39.82 14.51 -9.75
CA VAL A 872 -40.32 15.58 -10.62
C VAL A 872 -39.80 16.90 -10.06
N SER A 873 -38.84 17.51 -10.75
CA SER A 873 -38.17 18.73 -10.30
C SER A 873 -38.74 19.98 -11.00
N PRO A 874 -38.61 21.17 -10.38
CA PRO A 874 -38.93 22.44 -11.05
C PRO A 874 -38.23 22.56 -12.41
N GLY A 875 -38.95 23.09 -13.41
CA GLY A 875 -38.54 23.03 -14.82
C GLY A 875 -39.10 21.83 -15.58
N ALA A 876 -40.03 21.09 -14.95
CA ALA A 876 -40.70 19.92 -15.51
C ALA A 876 -39.75 18.77 -15.89
N SER A 877 -38.67 18.59 -15.13
CA SER A 877 -37.72 17.48 -15.31
C SER A 877 -38.20 16.27 -14.53
N VAL A 878 -38.12 15.08 -15.14
CA VAL A 878 -38.46 13.80 -14.51
C VAL A 878 -37.26 12.87 -14.56
N THR A 879 -37.00 12.21 -13.44
CA THR A 879 -36.04 11.09 -13.32
C THR A 879 -36.80 9.86 -12.79
N THR A 880 -36.68 8.71 -13.45
CA THR A 880 -37.33 7.45 -13.07
C THR A 880 -36.62 6.76 -11.91
N PHE A 881 -37.24 5.69 -11.38
CA PHE A 881 -36.66 4.87 -10.32
C PHE A 881 -35.30 4.27 -10.68
N ASP A 882 -35.04 3.97 -11.96
CA ASP A 882 -33.79 3.39 -12.44
C ASP A 882 -32.86 4.42 -13.11
N GLY A 883 -33.23 5.71 -13.07
CA GLY A 883 -32.36 6.83 -13.48
C GLY A 883 -32.53 7.31 -14.93
N ALA A 884 -33.55 6.84 -15.65
CA ALA A 884 -33.90 7.41 -16.95
C ALA A 884 -34.49 8.82 -16.78
N GLY A 885 -34.02 9.78 -17.57
CA GLY A 885 -34.36 11.20 -17.41
C GLY A 885 -35.01 11.82 -18.65
N GLY A 886 -35.85 12.84 -18.45
CA GLY A 886 -36.34 13.68 -19.54
C GLY A 886 -37.23 14.83 -19.09
N ARG A 887 -37.75 15.61 -20.03
CA ARG A 887 -38.63 16.75 -19.76
C ARG A 887 -40.09 16.42 -20.06
N LEU A 888 -40.99 16.92 -19.22
CA LEU A 888 -42.42 16.93 -19.48
C LEU A 888 -42.73 17.92 -20.60
N PRO A 889 -43.56 17.53 -21.58
CA PRO A 889 -43.75 18.31 -22.80
C PRO A 889 -44.55 19.61 -22.58
N PHE A 890 -45.53 19.65 -21.65
CA PHE A 890 -46.40 20.82 -21.39
C PHE A 890 -46.97 20.81 -19.96
N SER A 891 -47.61 21.91 -19.53
CA SER A 891 -48.49 21.91 -18.36
C SER A 891 -49.61 20.89 -18.51
N GLY A 892 -49.92 20.14 -17.45
CA GLY A 892 -50.92 19.08 -17.48
C GLY A 892 -50.85 18.15 -16.27
N THR A 893 -51.76 17.16 -16.26
CA THR A 893 -51.91 16.21 -15.15
C THR A 893 -51.47 14.81 -15.60
N TYR A 894 -50.46 14.26 -14.93
CA TYR A 894 -49.75 13.06 -15.37
C TYR A 894 -49.81 11.97 -14.30
N LYS A 895 -50.15 10.73 -14.71
CA LYS A 895 -50.03 9.55 -13.83
C LYS A 895 -48.55 9.19 -13.76
N MET A 896 -47.88 9.45 -12.64
CA MET A 896 -46.43 9.30 -12.50
C MET A 896 -46.00 7.89 -12.08
N ALA A 897 -46.72 7.29 -11.12
CA ALA A 897 -46.46 5.93 -10.66
C ALA A 897 -47.76 5.23 -10.26
N ALA A 898 -47.84 3.91 -10.47
CA ALA A 898 -48.90 3.08 -9.92
C ALA A 898 -48.43 1.63 -9.74
N LEU A 899 -49.06 0.91 -8.82
CA LEU A 899 -48.94 -0.54 -8.76
C LEU A 899 -49.75 -1.15 -9.91
N CYS A 900 -49.11 -1.93 -10.80
CA CYS A 900 -49.77 -2.40 -12.03
C CYS A 900 -50.90 -3.38 -11.78
N ASP A 901 -50.78 -4.21 -10.73
CA ASP A 901 -51.88 -5.06 -10.30
C ASP A 901 -52.91 -4.22 -9.55
N GLU A 902 -53.90 -3.73 -10.30
CA GLU A 902 -55.01 -2.96 -9.75
C GLU A 902 -55.83 -3.74 -8.72
N ARG A 903 -55.77 -5.08 -8.68
CA ARG A 903 -56.51 -5.92 -7.74
C ARG A 903 -55.83 -6.06 -6.38
N SER A 904 -54.58 -5.62 -6.26
CA SER A 904 -53.84 -5.68 -5.00
C SER A 904 -54.56 -4.92 -3.88
N PRO A 905 -54.61 -5.47 -2.65
CA PRO A 905 -55.15 -4.74 -1.49
C PRO A 905 -54.26 -3.55 -1.12
N ARG A 906 -53.00 -3.54 -1.57
CA ARG A 906 -52.02 -2.46 -1.37
C ARG A 906 -51.87 -1.59 -2.62
N TRP A 907 -52.90 -1.55 -3.46
CA TRP A 907 -52.86 -0.78 -4.70
C TRP A 907 -52.78 0.72 -4.43
N PHE A 908 -52.03 1.41 -5.29
CA PHE A 908 -51.94 2.86 -5.29
C PHE A 908 -51.79 3.41 -6.71
N LYS A 909 -52.11 4.70 -6.86
CA LYS A 909 -51.84 5.51 -8.06
C LYS A 909 -51.46 6.93 -7.63
N VAL A 910 -50.35 7.44 -8.16
CA VAL A 910 -49.86 8.80 -7.92
C VAL A 910 -50.00 9.61 -9.21
N VAL A 911 -50.67 10.76 -9.10
CA VAL A 911 -50.93 11.68 -10.20
C VAL A 911 -50.41 13.06 -9.80
N VAL A 912 -49.68 13.71 -10.70
CA VAL A 912 -49.06 15.02 -10.46
C VAL A 912 -49.57 16.00 -11.51
N GLU A 913 -50.06 17.15 -11.05
CA GLU A 913 -50.40 18.28 -11.90
C GLU A 913 -49.24 19.25 -11.96
N VAL A 914 -48.78 19.56 -13.17
CA VAL A 914 -47.67 20.48 -13.45
C VAL A 914 -48.20 21.70 -14.19
N SER A 915 -47.89 22.89 -13.70
CA SER A 915 -48.34 24.15 -14.29
C SER A 915 -47.27 25.24 -14.18
N GLU A 916 -47.36 26.28 -15.02
CA GLU A 916 -46.48 27.45 -14.92
C GLU A 916 -46.88 28.29 -13.70
N CYS A 917 -46.00 28.33 -12.68
CA CYS A 917 -46.23 29.13 -11.50
C CYS A 917 -46.19 30.63 -11.81
N ARG A 918 -47.11 31.41 -11.22
CA ARG A 918 -47.08 32.87 -11.21
C ARG A 918 -45.98 33.36 -10.25
N ASP A 919 -44.74 33.26 -10.71
CA ASP A 919 -43.59 34.14 -10.46
C ASP A 919 -42.36 33.41 -11.00
N GLY A 920 -41.84 33.86 -12.14
CA GLY A 920 -40.63 33.30 -12.78
C GLY A 920 -40.84 32.42 -14.02
N GLY A 921 -42.07 32.00 -14.35
CA GLY A 921 -42.39 31.30 -15.61
C GLY A 921 -41.81 29.88 -15.75
N VAL A 922 -41.31 29.29 -14.66
CA VAL A 922 -40.78 27.91 -14.65
C VAL A 922 -41.93 26.94 -14.29
N PRO A 923 -42.20 25.90 -15.10
CA PRO A 923 -43.23 24.91 -14.77
C PRO A 923 -42.81 24.04 -13.58
N ALA A 924 -43.70 23.84 -12.62
CA ALA A 924 -43.47 23.00 -11.44
C ALA A 924 -44.75 22.25 -11.04
N ALA A 925 -44.64 21.25 -10.17
CA ALA A 925 -45.82 20.55 -9.67
C ALA A 925 -46.64 21.49 -8.76
N VAL A 926 -47.93 21.64 -9.06
CA VAL A 926 -48.84 22.51 -8.32
C VAL A 926 -49.81 21.73 -7.45
N THR A 927 -50.05 20.46 -7.75
CA THR A 927 -50.90 19.58 -6.93
C THR A 927 -50.49 18.12 -7.13
N VAL A 928 -50.49 17.36 -6.03
CA VAL A 928 -50.28 15.91 -6.03
C VAL A 928 -51.55 15.22 -5.56
N PHE A 929 -52.00 14.23 -6.33
CA PHE A 929 -53.13 13.37 -6.01
C PHE A 929 -52.63 11.94 -5.80
N VAL A 930 -52.88 11.37 -4.62
CA VAL A 930 -52.50 10.01 -4.27
C VAL A 930 -53.76 9.20 -3.97
N PHE A 931 -53.95 8.14 -4.74
CA PHE A 931 -55.05 7.21 -4.60
C PHE A 931 -54.57 5.93 -3.93
N PHE A 932 -55.27 5.53 -2.89
CA PHE A 932 -55.18 4.21 -2.26
C PHE A 932 -56.54 3.51 -2.37
N ARG A 933 -56.62 2.25 -1.92
CA ARG A 933 -57.89 1.51 -1.90
C ARG A 933 -58.91 2.10 -0.92
N ASP A 934 -58.42 2.65 0.17
CA ASP A 934 -59.17 3.11 1.35
C ASP A 934 -59.07 4.63 1.58
N ALA A 935 -58.25 5.34 0.80
CA ALA A 935 -58.06 6.78 0.94
C ALA A 935 -57.74 7.47 -0.40
N PHE A 936 -58.15 8.73 -0.52
CA PHE A 936 -57.76 9.65 -1.58
C PHE A 936 -57.17 10.91 -0.95
N ILE A 937 -55.94 11.27 -1.32
CA ILE A 937 -55.19 12.36 -0.70
C ILE A 937 -54.79 13.37 -1.76
N THR A 938 -55.07 14.65 -1.51
CA THR A 938 -54.67 15.77 -2.35
C THR A 938 -53.77 16.71 -1.54
N VAL A 939 -52.64 17.11 -2.11
CA VAL A 939 -51.80 18.18 -1.56
C VAL A 939 -51.62 19.25 -2.62
N ASN A 940 -52.03 20.49 -2.33
CA ASN A 940 -51.90 21.62 -3.26
C ASN A 940 -50.64 22.45 -2.98
N ASN A 941 -50.34 23.40 -3.87
CA ASN A 941 -49.18 24.29 -3.79
C ASN A 941 -49.17 25.25 -2.58
N ASN A 942 -50.28 25.38 -1.85
CA ASN A 942 -50.31 26.06 -0.55
C ASN A 942 -49.93 25.12 0.61
N MET A 943 -49.47 23.90 0.29
CA MET A 943 -49.19 22.81 1.23
C MET A 943 -50.42 22.39 2.05
N GLU A 944 -51.63 22.60 1.53
CA GLU A 944 -52.87 22.17 2.18
C GLU A 944 -53.18 20.71 1.82
N VAL A 945 -53.40 19.88 2.84
CA VAL A 945 -53.67 18.45 2.69
C VAL A 945 -55.16 18.18 2.84
N TRP A 946 -55.72 17.43 1.88
CA TRP A 946 -57.13 17.04 1.87
C TRP A 946 -57.23 15.52 1.77
N VAL A 947 -57.92 14.89 2.71
CA VAL A 947 -58.13 13.44 2.75
C VAL A 947 -59.61 13.17 2.50
N ASN A 948 -59.92 12.43 1.44
CA ASN A 948 -61.29 12.15 0.99
C ASN A 948 -62.16 13.42 0.86
N GLY A 949 -61.55 14.54 0.44
CA GLY A 949 -62.21 15.84 0.30
C GLY A 949 -62.34 16.66 1.59
N LEU A 950 -61.77 16.21 2.71
CA LEU A 950 -61.76 16.92 3.98
C LEU A 950 -60.37 17.48 4.29
N PHE A 951 -60.31 18.77 4.62
CA PHE A 951 -59.07 19.42 5.05
C PHE A 951 -58.52 18.72 6.30
N THR A 952 -57.26 18.30 6.23
CA THR A 952 -56.58 17.50 7.25
C THR A 952 -55.24 18.14 7.58
N ARG A 953 -54.89 18.24 8.86
CA ARG A 953 -53.59 18.77 9.31
C ARG A 953 -52.66 17.61 9.67
N PRO A 954 -51.53 17.41 8.97
CA PRO A 954 -50.50 16.46 9.40
C PRO A 954 -49.81 16.92 10.70
N PRO A 955 -49.21 16.00 11.48
CA PRO A 955 -49.18 14.56 11.26
C PRO A 955 -50.54 13.92 11.50
N ALA A 956 -50.92 12.96 10.65
CA ALA A 956 -52.20 12.29 10.74
C ALA A 956 -52.11 10.84 10.24
N THR A 957 -52.70 9.91 10.97
CA THR A 957 -52.92 8.53 10.50
C THR A 957 -54.24 8.48 9.75
N VAL A 958 -54.19 8.26 8.44
CA VAL A 958 -55.38 8.23 7.57
C VAL A 958 -56.07 6.88 7.66
N SER A 959 -55.29 5.79 7.72
CA SER A 959 -55.75 4.42 7.95
C SER A 959 -54.62 3.56 8.51
N ASP A 960 -54.87 2.28 8.78
CA ASP A 960 -53.83 1.32 9.18
C ASP A 960 -52.71 1.17 8.13
N SER A 961 -52.98 1.56 6.88
CA SER A 961 -52.06 1.47 5.75
C SER A 961 -51.43 2.79 5.32
N VAL A 962 -51.98 3.95 5.70
CA VAL A 962 -51.57 5.27 5.20
C VAL A 962 -51.35 6.28 6.33
N SER A 963 -50.19 6.94 6.33
CA SER A 963 -49.85 8.02 7.27
C SER A 963 -49.37 9.28 6.56
N LEU A 964 -49.61 10.42 7.18
CA LEU A 964 -49.21 11.75 6.75
C LEU A 964 -48.25 12.36 7.78
N ASP A 965 -47.19 12.98 7.31
CA ASP A 965 -46.25 13.73 8.15
C ASP A 965 -45.82 15.04 7.47
N VAL A 966 -45.31 16.00 8.26
CA VAL A 966 -44.74 17.26 7.77
C VAL A 966 -43.42 17.55 8.46
N ALA A 967 -42.36 17.71 7.68
CA ALA A 967 -41.03 18.08 8.13
C ALA A 967 -40.44 19.15 7.21
N GLU A 968 -39.88 20.22 7.79
CA GLU A 968 -39.22 21.32 7.05
C GLU A 968 -40.09 21.97 5.96
N GLY A 969 -41.42 21.92 6.11
CA GLY A 969 -42.38 22.46 5.14
C GLY A 969 -42.77 21.49 4.01
N ASN A 970 -42.19 20.29 3.96
CA ASN A 970 -42.56 19.23 3.02
C ASN A 970 -43.69 18.37 3.60
N VAL A 971 -44.62 17.92 2.75
CA VAL A 971 -45.66 16.96 3.12
C VAL A 971 -45.25 15.57 2.64
N THR A 972 -45.22 14.61 3.55
CA THR A 972 -44.89 13.20 3.28
C THR A 972 -46.12 12.32 3.45
N ILE A 973 -46.38 11.46 2.47
CA ILE A 973 -47.44 10.45 2.47
C ILE A 973 -46.77 9.07 2.40
N SER A 974 -46.87 8.28 3.48
CA SER A 974 -46.26 6.95 3.54
C SER A 974 -47.34 5.86 3.52
N HIS A 975 -47.07 4.77 2.81
CA HIS A 975 -47.98 3.63 2.70
C HIS A 975 -47.27 2.29 2.93
N VAL A 976 -47.94 1.33 3.57
CA VAL A 976 -47.41 0.00 3.93
C VAL A 976 -47.00 -0.88 2.73
N SER A 977 -47.27 -0.47 1.49
CA SER A 977 -46.66 -1.09 0.31
C SER A 977 -45.16 -0.83 0.18
N GLY A 978 -44.61 0.09 0.98
CA GLY A 978 -43.27 0.64 0.77
C GLY A 978 -43.25 1.77 -0.26
N LEU A 979 -44.40 2.44 -0.51
CA LEU A 979 -44.44 3.69 -1.27
C LEU A 979 -44.37 4.87 -0.29
N GLU A 980 -43.55 5.85 -0.62
CA GLU A 980 -43.57 7.17 -0.01
C GLU A 980 -43.67 8.25 -1.08
N VAL A 981 -44.46 9.30 -0.81
CA VAL A 981 -44.63 10.46 -1.67
C VAL A 981 -44.30 11.71 -0.86
N LEU A 982 -43.29 12.45 -1.29
CA LEU A 982 -42.89 13.72 -0.69
C LEU A 982 -43.20 14.84 -1.68
N PHE A 983 -43.90 15.87 -1.20
CA PHE A 983 -44.18 17.09 -1.96
C PHE A 983 -43.65 18.30 -1.22
N GLY A 984 -42.85 19.12 -1.92
CA GLY A 984 -42.20 20.31 -1.34
C GLY A 984 -42.78 21.63 -1.84
N PRO A 985 -42.54 22.74 -1.11
CA PRO A 985 -43.08 24.07 -1.42
C PRO A 985 -42.51 24.68 -2.71
N SER A 986 -41.39 24.18 -3.21
CA SER A 986 -40.80 24.55 -4.51
C SER A 986 -41.51 23.88 -5.70
N GLY A 987 -42.49 23.01 -5.46
CA GLY A 987 -43.15 22.22 -6.50
C GLY A 987 -42.35 20.99 -6.93
N GLU A 988 -41.41 20.53 -6.09
CA GLU A 988 -40.70 19.26 -6.25
C GLU A 988 -41.54 18.10 -5.70
N VAL A 989 -41.63 17.00 -6.46
CA VAL A 989 -42.27 15.74 -6.03
C VAL A 989 -41.22 14.64 -6.03
N THR A 990 -41.01 13.96 -4.90
CA THR A 990 -40.19 12.75 -4.80
C THR A 990 -41.08 11.56 -4.48
N LEU A 991 -40.96 10.49 -5.26
CA LEU A 991 -41.56 9.18 -5.00
C LEU A 991 -40.46 8.19 -4.62
N THR A 992 -40.63 7.51 -3.49
CA THR A 992 -39.71 6.46 -3.03
C THR A 992 -40.44 5.12 -3.04
N ALA A 993 -39.82 4.10 -3.62
CA ALA A 993 -40.36 2.75 -3.71
C ALA A 993 -39.40 1.74 -3.08
N GLY A 994 -39.85 0.98 -2.09
CA GLY A 994 -39.08 -0.12 -1.51
C GLY A 994 -38.97 -1.33 -2.44
N THR A 995 -37.95 -2.18 -2.25
CA THR A 995 -37.67 -3.39 -3.07
C THR A 995 -38.87 -4.29 -3.36
N THR A 996 -39.86 -4.36 -2.46
CA THR A 996 -41.06 -5.19 -2.67
C THR A 996 -41.94 -4.72 -3.84
N LEU A 997 -41.68 -3.52 -4.38
CA LEU A 997 -42.34 -2.93 -5.54
C LEU A 997 -41.56 -3.11 -6.84
N ALA A 998 -40.31 -3.59 -6.79
CA ALA A 998 -39.50 -3.84 -7.99
C ALA A 998 -40.22 -4.76 -8.99
N ASN A 999 -40.21 -4.42 -10.27
CA ASN A 999 -40.94 -5.10 -11.36
C ASN A 999 -42.48 -5.13 -11.21
N ARG A 1000 -43.06 -4.34 -10.29
CA ARG A 1000 -44.52 -4.30 -10.06
C ARG A 1000 -45.12 -2.92 -10.31
N LEU A 1001 -44.28 -1.94 -10.62
CA LEU A 1001 -44.66 -0.57 -10.92
C LEU A 1001 -44.79 -0.34 -12.42
N CYS A 1002 -45.65 0.62 -12.77
CA CYS A 1002 -45.82 1.14 -14.12
C CYS A 1002 -46.23 2.60 -14.05
N ALA A 1003 -46.25 3.24 -15.22
CA ALA A 1003 -46.29 4.68 -15.45
C ALA A 1003 -44.86 5.27 -15.60
N PRO A 1004 -44.70 6.56 -15.96
CA PRO A 1004 -43.44 7.15 -16.38
C PRO A 1004 -42.29 7.10 -15.39
N CYS A 1005 -42.55 6.87 -14.10
CA CYS A 1005 -41.47 6.64 -13.12
C CYS A 1005 -40.74 5.31 -13.27
N GLY A 1006 -41.15 4.45 -14.21
CA GLY A 1006 -40.45 3.20 -14.47
C GLY A 1006 -40.94 2.03 -13.63
N ASN A 1007 -40.28 0.88 -13.81
CA ASN A 1007 -40.68 -0.38 -13.17
C ASN A 1007 -39.82 -0.76 -11.94
N PHE A 1008 -38.73 -0.01 -11.70
CA PHE A 1008 -37.79 -0.19 -10.59
C PHE A 1008 -37.12 -1.58 -10.61
N ASN A 1009 -36.46 -1.92 -11.72
CA ASN A 1009 -35.78 -3.20 -11.89
C ASN A 1009 -34.25 -3.09 -12.05
N GLY A 1010 -33.72 -1.85 -12.03
CA GLY A 1010 -32.30 -1.55 -12.21
C GLY A 1010 -31.87 -1.35 -13.67
N ASP A 1011 -32.79 -1.31 -14.64
CA ASP A 1011 -32.52 -1.09 -16.07
C ASP A 1011 -33.23 0.16 -16.61
N ALA A 1012 -32.53 1.30 -16.60
CA ALA A 1012 -33.02 2.56 -17.16
C ALA A 1012 -33.45 2.46 -18.64
N GLY A 1013 -32.95 1.47 -19.39
CA GLY A 1013 -33.27 1.27 -20.79
C GLY A 1013 -34.72 0.80 -21.03
N ASP A 1014 -35.36 0.20 -20.03
CA ASP A 1014 -36.70 -0.38 -20.16
C ASP A 1014 -37.82 0.43 -19.49
N ASP A 1015 -37.46 1.56 -18.87
CA ASP A 1015 -38.38 2.53 -18.28
C ASP A 1015 -39.14 3.35 -19.33
N LEU A 1016 -38.62 3.43 -20.56
CA LEU A 1016 -39.26 4.12 -21.67
C LEU A 1016 -40.36 3.27 -22.32
N ARG A 1017 -41.38 2.88 -21.55
CA ARG A 1017 -42.50 2.05 -22.02
C ARG A 1017 -43.85 2.76 -22.00
N LEU A 1018 -44.54 2.66 -23.14
CA LEU A 1018 -45.91 3.11 -23.31
C LEU A 1018 -46.89 2.18 -22.56
N PRO A 1019 -48.13 2.63 -22.27
CA PRO A 1019 -49.16 1.79 -21.61
C PRO A 1019 -49.46 0.46 -22.31
N ASN A 1020 -49.17 0.34 -23.60
CA ASN A 1020 -49.35 -0.89 -24.39
C ASN A 1020 -48.11 -1.81 -24.39
N GLY A 1021 -47.07 -1.49 -23.62
CA GLY A 1021 -45.84 -2.27 -23.47
C GLY A 1021 -44.75 -2.02 -24.53
N ARG A 1022 -45.02 -1.20 -25.56
CA ARG A 1022 -44.02 -0.81 -26.57
C ARG A 1022 -42.99 0.15 -25.99
N ALA A 1023 -41.75 0.04 -26.46
CA ALA A 1023 -40.70 1.03 -26.19
C ALA A 1023 -41.02 2.36 -26.88
N ALA A 1024 -40.71 3.47 -26.21
CA ALA A 1024 -40.81 4.84 -26.67
C ALA A 1024 -39.41 5.40 -26.97
N ASP A 1025 -39.34 6.41 -27.83
CA ASP A 1025 -38.05 7.00 -28.23
C ASP A 1025 -37.50 7.98 -27.18
N ASN A 1026 -38.37 8.55 -26.35
CA ASN A 1026 -38.00 9.50 -25.29
C ASN A 1026 -39.07 9.58 -24.19
N MET A 1027 -38.70 10.17 -23.05
CA MET A 1027 -39.59 10.32 -21.89
C MET A 1027 -40.83 11.18 -22.15
N ALA A 1028 -40.75 12.17 -23.05
CA ALA A 1028 -41.89 13.03 -23.35
C ALA A 1028 -43.03 12.23 -24.01
N GLU A 1029 -42.70 11.27 -24.88
CA GLU A 1029 -43.67 10.34 -25.48
C GLU A 1029 -44.30 9.42 -24.42
N VAL A 1030 -43.50 8.92 -23.48
CA VAL A 1030 -43.96 8.08 -22.36
C VAL A 1030 -44.97 8.86 -21.52
N VAL A 1031 -44.60 10.05 -21.06
CA VAL A 1031 -45.45 10.84 -20.18
C VAL A 1031 -46.73 11.31 -20.88
N ASP A 1032 -46.67 11.68 -22.16
CA ASP A 1032 -47.86 12.02 -22.94
C ASP A 1032 -48.84 10.85 -23.04
N ALA A 1033 -48.32 9.63 -23.26
CA ALA A 1033 -49.13 8.42 -23.32
C ALA A 1033 -49.76 8.04 -21.96
N TRP A 1034 -49.13 8.45 -20.85
CA TRP A 1034 -49.60 8.24 -19.48
C TRP A 1034 -50.34 9.45 -18.88
N LYS A 1035 -50.82 10.40 -19.70
CA LYS A 1035 -51.72 11.48 -19.26
C LYS A 1035 -52.93 10.93 -18.49
N ALA A 1036 -53.25 11.56 -17.36
CA ALA A 1036 -54.38 11.20 -16.52
C ALA A 1036 -55.70 11.63 -17.17
N LYS A 1037 -56.24 10.80 -18.07
CA LYS A 1037 -57.48 11.09 -18.82
C LYS A 1037 -58.70 11.28 -17.92
N ASP A 1038 -58.67 10.74 -16.71
CA ASP A 1038 -59.66 10.91 -15.66
C ASP A 1038 -59.66 12.32 -15.02
N PHE A 1039 -58.68 13.17 -15.38
CA PHE A 1039 -58.57 14.57 -14.97
C PHE A 1039 -58.67 15.56 -16.15
N ALA A 1040 -58.88 15.07 -17.38
CA ALA A 1040 -59.04 15.92 -18.56
C ALA A 1040 -60.50 16.42 -18.65
N GLY A 1041 -60.72 17.67 -18.24
CA GLY A 1041 -61.96 18.42 -18.46
C GLY A 1041 -62.00 19.13 -19.80
#